data_AF-A0A2T3CTZ4-F1
#
_entry.id   AF-A0A2T3CTZ4-F1
#
_cell.length_a   1.000
_cell.length_b   1.000
_cell.length_c   1.000
_cell.angle_alpha   90.00
_cell.angle_beta   90.00
_cell.angle_gamma   90.00
#
_symmetry.space_group_name_H-M   'P 1'
#
loop_
_entity.id
_entity.type
_entity.pdbx_description
1 polymer ?
#
loop_
_entity_poly.entity_id
_entity_poly.type
_entity_poly.pdbx_seq_one_letter_code
_entity_poly.pdbx_strand_id
1 'polypeptide(L)'
;MSQYLLSFARQNLEGRTDAYLALLWCMYQANQAKGRYSDHIKAHITSAADQLLGRNYQRIAARFKKVLENKPELDRIPPSGLGTLDYLRVKNFRGFGEFGPDDTGTFIRFSKLKNIFYAPNGGGKSSLCEALEIGTTGDIKEAARRKTKVNQYIARGADKPKLMLMGTDKLPVKRSISWSGCFIDRNRLQEFSLLGSKDTGSAESDVLATLFGLEELQEVISRFVRPESFSLKAFMRADQAEALEALERTRVNLSQLRRKHRADLQTSISESCRLLGLRADQDFDVRPKVLRLRKTVEMHIRGAERLRAAKAPFSIPLEQVKRICAIAQRLLHRRADIEKVFMQRASDVNYRAVFEALEAIEQLQVADSCPACLTPLDRVVVNPFERARDQIRALSELESLKQFRQRNDARIALWASRVASGISAVKGNEHVDVPCPLKTDALEAVLAEFHAATDRSEVAPSVLDSFLKLCTESAEQIEVYLRTCERKRREVGQAEAQAARLEARVTQLKAIDESLKQQFDSKKLAIREFKVANDQMADLIKQKATLLNDAVDNSHFNQLLKDLEAEYRTLYRDLLDYKLELEKTRITGIEAKAAEYYRAINNHDDDHEQIASLSFDRQADSYRIKITNVDGSLLDAFSVLSEGHLRALGLSILLAMAEKNNFPLIVFDDVVNAIDTEHRSNIIDLFFSDAYLRRIQMVVTTHDRLFWERFCIIADRHPQCDQHASHVLSYTNKGIVVIDHAGGFQKKVYVALSVFDVRQALLYCRIWFESMVLEFCIENGVTVTANFNKSQLKKSMYLQVSLEHTFSLIEPFIDYDLSYFNFIKNDLVNWGGQNQEHHAFDEGSLNFVHAKTSGEVLRIYDAIRFLECQLFTARKKESGEKFLTEVNDKIEKGRRKLPGLVKAPEHVQKEHQAALSALEKRAEELGQELQFIERCLLSAAQRDQASGAAG
;
A
#
# COMPACT_ATOMS: atom_id res chain seq x y z
N MET A 1 -10.77 -15.48 11.85
CA MET A 1 -12.05 -15.16 11.19
C MET A 1 -13.15 -15.62 12.10
N SER A 2 -14.09 -14.73 12.45
CA SER A 2 -15.24 -15.09 13.29
C SER A 2 -16.01 -16.23 12.63
N GLN A 3 -16.61 -17.09 13.43
CA GLN A 3 -17.37 -18.23 12.91
C GLN A 3 -18.59 -17.78 12.09
N TYR A 4 -19.21 -16.65 12.43
CA TYR A 4 -20.28 -16.02 11.64
C TYR A 4 -19.81 -15.65 10.23
N LEU A 5 -18.60 -15.08 10.10
CA LEU A 5 -18.04 -14.71 8.81
C LEU A 5 -17.62 -15.96 7.99
N LEU A 6 -17.16 -17.01 8.66
CA LEU A 6 -16.90 -18.31 8.01
C LEU A 6 -18.19 -18.96 7.49
N SER A 7 -19.30 -18.88 8.26
CA SER A 7 -20.61 -19.38 7.82
C SER A 7 -21.18 -18.55 6.67
N PHE A 8 -21.03 -17.22 6.72
CA PHE A 8 -21.36 -16.32 5.61
C PHE A 8 -20.55 -16.67 4.35
N ALA A 9 -19.22 -16.81 4.48
CA ALA A 9 -18.36 -17.18 3.36
C ALA A 9 -18.78 -18.54 2.78
N ARG A 10 -19.05 -19.55 3.60
CA ARG A 10 -19.49 -20.88 3.15
C ARG A 10 -20.68 -20.83 2.19
N GLN A 11 -21.61 -19.88 2.37
CA GLN A 11 -22.80 -19.71 1.53
C GLN A 11 -22.56 -18.87 0.27
N ASN A 12 -21.48 -18.09 0.24
CA ASN A 12 -21.21 -17.08 -0.79
C ASN A 12 -19.92 -17.35 -1.58
N LEU A 13 -19.46 -18.61 -1.63
CA LEU A 13 -18.28 -19.04 -2.40
C LEU A 13 -18.61 -19.67 -3.76
N GLU A 14 -19.88 -19.96 -4.05
CA GLU A 14 -20.32 -20.56 -5.31
C GLU A 14 -21.08 -19.56 -6.19
N GLY A 15 -20.85 -19.63 -7.50
CA GLY A 15 -21.56 -18.80 -8.49
C GLY A 15 -21.25 -17.29 -8.42
N ARG A 16 -20.19 -16.90 -7.70
CA ARG A 16 -19.77 -15.49 -7.54
C ARG A 16 -18.64 -15.13 -8.51
N THR A 17 -18.56 -13.84 -8.85
CA THR A 17 -17.53 -13.28 -9.74
C THR A 17 -16.15 -13.29 -9.06
N ASP A 18 -15.08 -13.24 -9.87
CA ASP A 18 -13.72 -13.23 -9.34
C ASP A 18 -13.43 -12.02 -8.45
N ALA A 19 -14.03 -10.86 -8.76
CA ALA A 19 -13.95 -9.66 -7.93
C ALA A 19 -14.59 -9.88 -6.54
N TYR A 20 -15.76 -10.50 -6.47
CA TYR A 20 -16.41 -10.83 -5.18
C TYR A 20 -15.54 -11.80 -4.35
N LEU A 21 -15.00 -12.84 -4.99
CA LEU A 21 -14.13 -13.82 -4.33
C LEU A 21 -12.80 -13.20 -3.89
N ALA A 22 -12.26 -12.25 -4.65
CA ALA A 22 -11.07 -11.48 -4.28
C ALA A 22 -11.32 -10.63 -3.03
N LEU A 23 -12.51 -10.03 -2.89
CA LEU A 23 -12.89 -9.30 -1.67
C LEU A 23 -12.97 -10.23 -0.45
N LEU A 24 -13.62 -11.39 -0.57
CA LEU A 24 -13.66 -12.40 0.50
C LEU A 24 -12.24 -12.88 0.89
N TRP A 25 -11.36 -13.04 -0.10
CA TRP A 25 -9.96 -13.39 0.13
C TRP A 25 -9.20 -12.29 0.87
N CYS A 26 -9.39 -11.02 0.48
CA CYS A 26 -8.83 -9.86 1.18
C CYS A 26 -9.30 -9.82 2.64
N MET A 27 -10.58 -10.09 2.90
CA MET A 27 -11.11 -10.18 4.28
C MET A 27 -10.47 -11.31 5.08
N TYR A 28 -10.20 -12.45 4.44
CA TYR A 28 -9.51 -13.58 5.07
C TYR A 28 -8.09 -13.23 5.49
N GLN A 29 -7.33 -12.59 4.61
CA GLN A 29 -5.98 -12.12 4.90
C GLN A 29 -5.97 -11.03 5.98
N ALA A 30 -6.93 -10.11 5.92
CA ALA A 30 -7.05 -8.99 6.87
C ALA A 30 -7.46 -9.42 8.29
N ASN A 31 -7.99 -10.64 8.47
CA ASN A 31 -8.58 -11.05 9.74
C ASN A 31 -7.60 -11.09 10.93
N GLN A 32 -6.29 -11.07 10.66
CA GLN A 32 -5.25 -11.03 11.69
C GLN A 32 -4.80 -9.60 12.04
N ALA A 33 -5.23 -8.59 11.29
CA ALA A 33 -4.80 -7.20 11.42
C ALA A 33 -5.92 -6.28 11.97
N LYS A 34 -5.52 -5.23 12.69
CA LYS A 34 -6.43 -4.18 13.18
C LYS A 34 -6.63 -3.14 12.08
N GLY A 35 -7.87 -2.75 11.77
CA GLY A 35 -8.17 -1.72 10.76
C GLY A 35 -9.51 -1.92 10.06
N ARG A 36 -9.88 -0.97 9.18
CA ARG A 36 -11.05 -1.11 8.29
C ARG A 36 -10.73 -2.06 7.13
N TYR A 37 -11.71 -2.86 6.72
CA TYR A 37 -11.53 -3.76 5.57
C TYR A 37 -11.24 -2.98 4.27
N SER A 38 -11.80 -1.77 4.14
CA SER A 38 -11.50 -0.86 3.02
C SER A 38 -10.01 -0.58 2.87
N ASP A 39 -9.30 -0.39 3.98
CA ASP A 39 -7.88 -0.02 3.98
C ASP A 39 -7.02 -1.23 3.67
N HIS A 40 -7.40 -2.40 4.17
CA HIS A 40 -6.75 -3.66 3.82
C HIS A 40 -6.91 -4.03 2.34
N ILE A 41 -8.11 -3.84 1.78
CA ILE A 41 -8.35 -4.06 0.34
C ILE A 41 -7.46 -3.12 -0.46
N LYS A 42 -7.42 -1.82 -0.12
CA LYS A 42 -6.56 -0.83 -0.77
C LYS A 42 -5.07 -1.18 -0.64
N ALA A 43 -4.62 -1.58 0.55
CA ALA A 43 -3.23 -2.00 0.77
C ALA A 43 -2.86 -3.26 -0.03
N HIS A 44 -3.79 -4.20 -0.18
CA HIS A 44 -3.57 -5.40 -1.01
C HIS A 44 -3.48 -5.04 -2.49
N ILE A 45 -4.32 -4.11 -2.96
CA ILE A 45 -4.24 -3.56 -4.32
C ILE A 45 -2.89 -2.89 -4.56
N THR A 46 -2.36 -2.12 -3.60
CA THR A 46 -1.06 -1.46 -3.74
C THR A 46 0.12 -2.44 -3.71
N SER A 47 0.08 -3.43 -2.82
CA SER A 47 1.23 -4.34 -2.58
C SER A 47 1.28 -5.55 -3.51
N ALA A 48 0.14 -5.95 -4.09
CA ALA A 48 0.01 -7.20 -4.84
C ALA A 48 -0.83 -7.03 -6.12
N ALA A 49 -0.77 -5.84 -6.76
CA ALA A 49 -1.52 -5.51 -7.97
C ALA A 49 -1.43 -6.59 -9.07
N ASP A 50 -0.22 -7.07 -9.37
CA ASP A 50 0.00 -8.03 -10.46
C ASP A 50 -0.45 -9.45 -10.08
N GLN A 51 -0.48 -9.77 -8.78
CA GLN A 51 -1.02 -11.04 -8.29
C GLN A 51 -2.54 -11.09 -8.33
N LEU A 52 -3.23 -9.93 -8.32
CA LEU A 52 -4.68 -9.86 -8.41
C LEU A 52 -5.19 -10.35 -9.78
N LEU A 53 -4.47 -10.08 -10.87
CA LEU A 53 -4.83 -10.52 -12.23
C LEU A 53 -4.45 -12.00 -12.50
N GLY A 54 -3.37 -12.50 -11.88
CA GLY A 54 -2.86 -13.85 -12.14
C GLY A 54 -3.44 -14.96 -11.26
N ARG A 55 -4.24 -14.64 -10.25
CA ARG A 55 -4.81 -15.63 -9.31
C ARG A 55 -6.17 -16.13 -9.78
N ASN A 56 -6.30 -17.46 -9.81
CA ASN A 56 -7.59 -18.10 -10.06
C ASN A 56 -8.41 -18.16 -8.75
N TYR A 57 -9.25 -17.15 -8.52
CA TYR A 57 -10.06 -17.04 -7.31
C TYR A 57 -11.12 -18.15 -7.21
N GLN A 58 -11.66 -18.63 -8.33
CA GLN A 58 -12.58 -19.79 -8.35
C GLN A 58 -11.95 -21.03 -7.72
N ARG A 59 -10.69 -21.34 -8.07
CA ARG A 59 -9.98 -22.50 -7.51
C ARG A 59 -9.70 -22.33 -6.02
N ILE A 60 -9.37 -21.11 -5.57
CA ILE A 60 -9.17 -20.79 -4.15
C ILE A 60 -10.50 -20.97 -3.40
N ALA A 61 -11.59 -20.44 -3.95
CA ALA A 61 -12.93 -20.54 -3.37
C ALA A 61 -13.39 -21.99 -3.22
N ALA A 62 -13.24 -22.83 -4.26
CA ALA A 62 -13.57 -24.26 -4.19
C ALA A 62 -12.77 -25.00 -3.10
N ARG A 63 -11.47 -24.70 -2.99
CA ARG A 63 -10.61 -25.32 -1.98
C ARG A 63 -11.00 -24.86 -0.57
N PHE A 64 -11.32 -23.58 -0.41
CA PHE A 64 -11.75 -23.02 0.86
C PHE A 64 -13.13 -23.56 1.27
N LYS A 65 -14.08 -23.68 0.33
CA LYS A 65 -15.40 -24.29 0.56
C LYS A 65 -15.29 -25.70 1.08
N LYS A 66 -14.46 -26.55 0.47
CA LYS A 66 -14.21 -27.93 0.93
C LYS A 66 -13.70 -27.99 2.38
N VAL A 67 -12.92 -27.01 2.81
CA VAL A 67 -12.46 -26.89 4.21
C VAL A 67 -13.61 -26.49 5.13
N LEU A 68 -14.49 -25.57 4.70
CA LEU A 68 -15.63 -25.10 5.49
C LEU A 68 -16.76 -26.14 5.58
N GLU A 69 -16.96 -26.96 4.55
CA GLU A 69 -17.96 -28.06 4.56
C GLU A 69 -17.60 -29.17 5.56
N ASN A 70 -16.31 -29.35 5.87
CA ASN A 70 -15.84 -30.30 6.86
C ASN A 70 -15.95 -29.79 8.32
N LYS A 71 -16.56 -28.62 8.54
CA LYS A 71 -16.74 -27.99 9.85
C LYS A 71 -18.21 -27.99 10.27
N PRO A 72 -18.69 -29.06 10.92
CA PRO A 72 -20.09 -29.15 11.37
C PRO A 72 -20.46 -28.08 12.40
N GLU A 73 -19.48 -27.46 13.07
CA GLU A 73 -19.70 -26.34 13.99
C GLU A 73 -20.21 -25.05 13.29
N LEU A 74 -20.15 -24.97 11.96
CA LEU A 74 -20.63 -23.81 11.17
C LEU A 74 -22.08 -23.96 10.69
N ASP A 75 -22.74 -25.09 10.98
CA ASP A 75 -24.12 -25.33 10.57
C ASP A 75 -25.08 -24.43 11.35
N ARG A 76 -26.06 -23.85 10.64
CA ARG A 76 -27.03 -22.92 11.24
C ARG A 76 -28.03 -23.62 12.17
N ILE A 77 -28.35 -24.87 11.86
CA ILE A 77 -29.27 -25.69 12.63
C ILE A 77 -28.45 -26.37 13.72
N PRO A 78 -28.79 -26.21 15.01
CA PRO A 78 -28.13 -26.97 16.06
C PRO A 78 -28.21 -28.46 15.70
N PRO A 79 -27.08 -29.19 15.66
CA PRO A 79 -27.13 -30.61 15.39
C PRO A 79 -28.05 -31.27 16.42
N SER A 80 -28.95 -32.15 16.00
CA SER A 80 -29.72 -32.98 16.93
C SER A 80 -28.72 -33.78 17.78
N GLY A 81 -28.55 -33.43 19.06
CA GLY A 81 -27.56 -34.16 19.87
C GLY A 81 -27.00 -33.52 21.14
N LEU A 82 -27.39 -32.31 21.57
CA LEU A 82 -27.08 -31.94 22.96
C LEU A 82 -28.06 -32.69 23.86
N GLY A 83 -27.61 -33.77 24.50
CA GLY A 83 -28.35 -34.41 25.58
C GLY A 83 -28.24 -33.62 26.88
N THR A 84 -28.98 -34.03 27.92
CA THR A 84 -28.71 -33.58 29.28
C THR A 84 -27.29 -33.96 29.68
N LEU A 85 -26.58 -33.07 30.37
CA LEU A 85 -25.23 -33.28 30.87
C LEU A 85 -25.24 -34.29 32.03
N ASP A 86 -24.29 -35.22 32.05
CA ASP A 86 -24.09 -36.16 33.16
C ASP A 86 -23.01 -35.63 34.11
N TYR A 87 -21.82 -35.34 33.57
CA TYR A 87 -20.73 -34.79 34.37
C TYR A 87 -19.74 -33.97 33.55
N LEU A 88 -19.01 -33.11 34.26
CA LEU A 88 -17.89 -32.32 33.78
C LEU A 88 -16.63 -32.68 34.58
N ARG A 89 -15.53 -32.92 33.88
CA ARG A 89 -14.20 -33.09 34.48
C ARG A 89 -13.24 -32.06 33.91
N VAL A 90 -12.64 -31.25 34.77
CA VAL A 90 -11.78 -30.12 34.37
C VAL A 90 -10.47 -30.13 35.15
N LYS A 91 -9.36 -30.00 34.44
CA LYS A 91 -8.00 -29.92 34.99
C LYS A 91 -7.22 -28.78 34.33
N ASN A 92 -6.47 -28.01 35.13
CA ASN A 92 -5.58 -26.93 34.68
C ASN A 92 -6.26 -25.91 33.74
N PHE A 93 -7.52 -25.62 34.02
CA PHE A 93 -8.33 -24.62 33.31
C PHE A 93 -8.52 -23.42 34.24
N ARG A 94 -8.76 -22.22 33.70
CA ARG A 94 -9.07 -21.02 34.48
C ARG A 94 -10.01 -21.33 35.67
N GLY A 95 -9.57 -21.07 36.91
CA GLY A 95 -10.31 -21.42 38.13
C GLY A 95 -10.13 -22.85 38.64
N PHE A 96 -9.90 -23.85 37.78
CA PHE A 96 -9.67 -25.27 38.13
C PHE A 96 -8.18 -25.64 38.09
N GLY A 97 -7.64 -26.16 39.20
CA GLY A 97 -6.24 -26.58 39.25
C GLY A 97 -6.10 -28.09 39.34
N GLU A 98 -5.02 -28.52 39.97
CA GLU A 98 -4.73 -29.92 40.27
C GLU A 98 -4.23 -30.03 41.71
N PHE A 99 -4.61 -31.12 42.39
CA PHE A 99 -4.15 -31.41 43.75
C PHE A 99 -2.80 -32.14 43.76
N GLY A 100 -2.48 -32.88 42.69
CA GLY A 100 -1.22 -33.61 42.48
C GLY A 100 -1.06 -34.17 41.05
N PRO A 101 0.06 -34.86 40.75
CA PRO A 101 0.35 -35.37 39.39
C PRO A 101 -0.62 -36.46 38.92
N ASP A 102 -1.08 -37.32 39.83
CA ASP A 102 -2.08 -38.36 39.57
C ASP A 102 -3.54 -37.82 39.57
N ASP A 103 -3.72 -36.54 39.91
CA ASP A 103 -5.02 -35.92 39.88
C ASP A 103 -5.50 -35.76 38.44
N THR A 104 -6.76 -36.04 38.26
CA THR A 104 -7.46 -36.06 36.99
C THR A 104 -8.37 -34.83 36.82
N GLY A 105 -8.33 -33.93 37.80
CA GLY A 105 -9.07 -32.67 37.83
C GLY A 105 -10.38 -32.77 38.62
N THR A 106 -10.99 -31.62 38.86
CA THR A 106 -12.26 -31.48 39.56
C THR A 106 -13.36 -32.20 38.78
N PHE A 107 -14.11 -33.07 39.46
CA PHE A 107 -15.25 -33.82 38.93
C PHE A 107 -16.55 -33.20 39.45
N ILE A 108 -17.44 -32.83 38.55
CA ILE A 108 -18.74 -32.22 38.86
C ILE A 108 -19.82 -33.04 38.19
N ARG A 109 -20.77 -33.55 38.97
CA ARG A 109 -21.90 -34.31 38.48
C ARG A 109 -23.15 -33.43 38.40
N PHE A 110 -23.91 -33.56 37.33
CA PHE A 110 -25.17 -32.85 37.15
C PHE A 110 -26.36 -33.79 37.36
N SER A 111 -27.40 -33.29 38.01
CA SER A 111 -28.72 -33.89 38.05
C SER A 111 -29.47 -33.66 36.74
N LYS A 112 -30.49 -34.49 36.49
CA LYS A 112 -31.22 -34.53 35.21
C LYS A 112 -31.92 -33.22 34.86
N LEU A 113 -32.50 -32.53 35.85
CA LEU A 113 -33.29 -31.33 35.62
C LEU A 113 -32.65 -30.10 36.25
N LYS A 114 -32.50 -30.02 37.57
CA LYS A 114 -32.16 -28.75 38.23
C LYS A 114 -30.80 -28.83 38.90
N ASN A 115 -29.91 -27.89 38.60
CA ASN A 115 -28.59 -27.82 39.22
C ASN A 115 -28.34 -26.39 39.67
N ILE A 116 -28.14 -26.17 40.96
CA ILE A 116 -27.84 -24.84 41.50
C ILE A 116 -26.47 -24.83 42.18
N PHE A 117 -25.69 -23.79 41.89
CA PHE A 117 -24.34 -23.57 42.37
C PHE A 117 -24.27 -22.23 43.10
N TYR A 118 -24.05 -22.26 44.40
CA TYR A 118 -23.82 -21.07 45.21
C TYR A 118 -22.33 -20.81 45.39
N ALA A 119 -21.89 -19.57 45.21
CA ALA A 119 -20.54 -19.16 45.59
C ALA A 119 -20.45 -17.65 45.85
N PRO A 120 -19.62 -17.20 46.81
CA PRO A 120 -19.28 -15.78 46.94
C PRO A 120 -18.54 -15.26 45.68
N ASN A 121 -18.33 -13.94 45.61
CA ASN A 121 -17.55 -13.34 44.54
C ASN A 121 -16.13 -13.89 44.53
N GLY A 122 -15.64 -14.30 43.35
CA GLY A 122 -14.36 -15.01 43.22
C GLY A 122 -14.39 -16.52 43.53
N GLY A 123 -15.53 -17.09 43.93
CA GLY A 123 -15.66 -18.52 44.25
C GLY A 123 -15.63 -19.50 43.06
N GLY A 124 -15.47 -19.02 41.83
CA GLY A 124 -15.35 -19.86 40.63
C GLY A 124 -16.61 -20.07 39.78
N LYS A 125 -17.69 -19.31 40.01
CA LYS A 125 -18.95 -19.37 39.25
C LYS A 125 -18.74 -19.21 37.73
N SER A 126 -18.14 -18.09 37.33
CA SER A 126 -17.86 -17.81 35.92
C SER A 126 -16.92 -18.85 35.32
N SER A 127 -15.94 -19.36 36.07
CA SER A 127 -15.06 -20.43 35.59
C SER A 127 -15.80 -21.74 35.29
N LEU A 128 -16.81 -22.10 36.11
CA LEU A 128 -17.70 -23.23 35.83
C LEU A 128 -18.51 -23.00 34.56
N CYS A 129 -19.12 -21.82 34.41
CA CYS A 129 -19.90 -21.46 33.22
C CYS A 129 -19.03 -21.44 31.95
N GLU A 130 -17.83 -20.86 32.02
CA GLU A 130 -16.84 -20.85 30.93
C GLU A 130 -16.38 -22.26 30.54
N ALA A 131 -16.21 -23.16 31.51
CA ALA A 131 -15.87 -24.56 31.25
C ALA A 131 -17.04 -25.29 30.54
N LEU A 132 -18.28 -25.01 30.92
CA LEU A 132 -19.46 -25.51 30.21
C LEU A 132 -19.59 -24.90 28.81
N GLU A 133 -19.32 -23.60 28.67
CA GLU A 133 -19.42 -22.87 27.41
C GLU A 133 -18.42 -23.40 26.37
N ILE A 134 -17.14 -23.54 26.74
CA ILE A 134 -16.14 -24.12 25.82
C ILE A 134 -16.36 -25.62 25.57
N GLY A 135 -16.92 -26.34 26.56
CA GLY A 135 -17.26 -27.75 26.43
C GLY A 135 -18.38 -28.00 25.41
N THR A 136 -19.33 -27.07 25.30
CA THR A 136 -20.53 -27.18 24.45
C THR A 136 -20.41 -26.41 23.13
N THR A 137 -19.81 -25.22 23.13
CA THR A 137 -19.73 -24.35 21.94
C THR A 137 -18.37 -24.41 21.25
N GLY A 138 -17.30 -24.70 22.02
CA GLY A 138 -15.92 -24.64 21.54
C GLY A 138 -15.31 -23.23 21.55
N ASP A 139 -16.04 -22.22 22.00
CA ASP A 139 -15.58 -20.84 22.16
C ASP A 139 -16.00 -20.30 23.55
N ILE A 140 -15.50 -19.14 23.93
CA ILE A 140 -15.88 -18.43 25.17
C ILE A 140 -16.14 -16.96 24.84
N LYS A 141 -17.37 -16.49 25.03
CA LYS A 141 -17.74 -15.09 24.71
C LYS A 141 -16.88 -14.08 25.47
N GLU A 142 -16.62 -14.32 26.75
CA GLU A 142 -15.80 -13.42 27.58
C GLU A 142 -14.35 -13.32 27.09
N ALA A 143 -13.79 -14.40 26.51
CA ALA A 143 -12.46 -14.37 25.92
C ALA A 143 -12.41 -13.44 24.69
N ALA A 144 -13.44 -13.51 23.85
CA ALA A 144 -13.62 -12.62 22.70
C ALA A 144 -13.78 -11.15 23.14
N ARG A 145 -14.59 -10.88 24.17
CA ARG A 145 -14.77 -9.55 24.77
C ARG A 145 -13.46 -8.95 25.28
N ARG A 146 -12.62 -9.76 25.93
CA ARG A 146 -11.28 -9.35 26.38
C ARG A 146 -10.21 -9.37 25.30
N LYS A 147 -10.58 -9.61 24.04
CA LYS A 147 -9.67 -9.65 22.88
C LYS A 147 -8.48 -10.61 23.10
N THR A 148 -8.72 -11.71 23.81
CA THR A 148 -7.70 -12.69 24.19
C THR A 148 -8.00 -14.01 23.49
N LYS A 149 -6.98 -14.70 22.97
CA LYS A 149 -7.17 -16.01 22.33
C LYS A 149 -7.68 -17.01 23.38
N VAL A 150 -8.69 -17.81 23.05
CA VAL A 150 -9.29 -18.81 23.97
C VAL A 150 -8.22 -19.65 24.68
N ASN A 151 -7.25 -20.20 23.95
CA ASN A 151 -6.16 -21.01 24.54
C ASN A 151 -5.33 -20.27 25.60
N GLN A 152 -5.15 -18.95 25.46
CA GLN A 152 -4.47 -18.12 26.45
C GLN A 152 -5.40 -17.76 27.61
N TYR A 153 -6.67 -17.50 27.30
CA TYR A 153 -7.69 -17.14 28.27
C TYR A 153 -7.95 -18.24 29.30
N ILE A 154 -8.01 -19.50 28.83
CA ILE A 154 -8.32 -20.67 29.65
C ILE A 154 -7.12 -21.24 30.41
N ALA A 155 -5.90 -20.77 30.11
CA ALA A 155 -4.69 -21.33 30.68
C ALA A 155 -4.57 -21.02 32.18
N ARG A 156 -4.17 -22.03 32.97
CA ARG A 156 -3.77 -21.87 34.37
C ARG A 156 -2.34 -22.39 34.52
N GLY A 157 -1.37 -21.48 34.62
CA GLY A 157 0.04 -21.85 34.69
C GLY A 157 0.60 -22.33 33.34
N ALA A 158 1.59 -23.22 33.38
CA ALA A 158 2.29 -23.72 32.20
C ALA A 158 1.68 -24.99 31.58
N ASP A 159 0.83 -25.70 32.33
CA ASP A 159 0.26 -26.98 31.91
C ASP A 159 -0.93 -26.81 30.95
N LYS A 160 -1.12 -27.80 30.07
CA LYS A 160 -2.23 -27.78 29.11
C LYS A 160 -3.57 -28.07 29.81
N PRO A 161 -4.62 -27.27 29.55
CA PRO A 161 -5.95 -27.51 30.10
C PRO A 161 -6.53 -28.81 29.54
N LYS A 162 -7.18 -29.60 30.39
CA LYS A 162 -7.93 -30.80 30.00
C LYS A 162 -9.38 -30.64 30.45
N LEU A 163 -10.31 -30.78 29.50
CA LEU A 163 -11.74 -30.66 29.75
C LEU A 163 -12.48 -31.81 29.07
N MET A 164 -13.31 -32.50 29.84
CA MET A 164 -14.17 -33.58 29.38
C MET A 164 -15.60 -33.33 29.86
N LEU A 165 -16.52 -33.14 28.92
CA LEU A 165 -17.94 -32.94 29.17
C LEU A 165 -18.71 -34.11 28.55
N MET A 166 -19.49 -34.81 29.37
CA MET A 166 -20.23 -36.01 28.96
C MET A 166 -21.73 -35.80 29.09
N GLY A 167 -22.48 -36.28 28.10
CA GLY A 167 -23.94 -36.38 28.18
C GLY A 167 -24.40 -37.60 28.97
N THR A 168 -25.69 -37.64 29.32
CA THR A 168 -26.37 -38.78 29.95
C THR A 168 -26.42 -40.02 29.06
N ASP A 169 -26.23 -39.84 27.75
CA ASP A 169 -26.03 -40.89 26.76
C ASP A 169 -24.63 -41.54 26.85
N LYS A 170 -23.78 -41.06 27.77
CA LYS A 170 -22.38 -41.47 27.96
C LYS A 170 -21.50 -41.19 26.74
N LEU A 171 -21.88 -40.25 25.88
CA LEU A 171 -21.06 -39.78 24.77
C LEU A 171 -20.48 -38.39 25.10
N PRO A 172 -19.28 -38.07 24.57
CA PRO A 172 -18.74 -36.71 24.65
C PRO A 172 -19.65 -35.74 23.90
N VAL A 173 -19.92 -34.57 24.50
CA VAL A 173 -20.77 -33.54 23.89
C VAL A 173 -20.12 -33.02 22.61
N LYS A 174 -20.85 -33.06 21.49
CA LYS A 174 -20.41 -32.49 20.21
C LYS A 174 -20.49 -30.96 20.25
N ARG A 175 -19.35 -30.31 20.05
CA ARG A 175 -19.25 -28.84 20.09
C ARG A 175 -19.98 -28.19 18.90
N SER A 176 -20.80 -27.18 19.17
CA SER A 176 -21.44 -26.34 18.14
C SER A 176 -21.78 -24.95 18.68
N ILE A 177 -21.56 -23.92 17.86
CA ILE A 177 -21.87 -22.53 18.20
C ILE A 177 -23.37 -22.27 18.37
N SER A 178 -24.22 -23.12 17.76
CA SER A 178 -25.67 -23.04 17.90
C SER A 178 -26.13 -23.17 19.36
N TRP A 179 -25.30 -23.79 20.23
CA TRP A 179 -25.56 -23.91 21.66
C TRP A 179 -25.24 -22.64 22.48
N SER A 180 -24.68 -21.60 21.86
CA SER A 180 -24.42 -20.31 22.52
C SER A 180 -25.69 -19.63 23.05
N GLY A 181 -26.87 -20.01 22.53
CA GLY A 181 -28.18 -19.59 23.02
C GLY A 181 -28.59 -20.24 24.35
N CYS A 182 -27.95 -21.35 24.75
CA CYS A 182 -28.16 -21.98 26.05
C CYS A 182 -27.54 -21.19 27.21
N PHE A 183 -26.59 -20.31 26.92
CA PHE A 183 -25.85 -19.53 27.92
C PHE A 183 -26.45 -18.13 28.04
N ILE A 184 -27.01 -17.85 29.21
CA ILE A 184 -27.51 -16.54 29.60
C ILE A 184 -26.59 -16.04 30.69
N ASP A 185 -25.92 -14.92 30.44
CA ASP A 185 -24.96 -14.32 31.36
C ASP A 185 -25.47 -12.96 31.86
N ARG A 186 -25.00 -12.56 33.04
CA ARG A 186 -25.35 -11.27 33.67
C ARG A 186 -24.99 -10.07 32.80
N ASN A 187 -23.80 -10.07 32.18
CA ASN A 187 -23.27 -8.92 31.46
C ASN A 187 -24.11 -8.62 30.21
N ARG A 188 -24.59 -9.64 29.51
CA ARG A 188 -25.45 -9.55 28.32
C ARG A 188 -26.79 -8.90 28.63
N LEU A 189 -27.38 -9.18 29.80
CA LEU A 189 -28.61 -8.51 30.23
C LEU A 189 -28.36 -7.06 30.65
N GLN A 190 -27.25 -6.78 31.34
CA GLN A 190 -26.87 -5.41 31.73
C GLN A 190 -26.58 -4.55 30.50
N GLU A 191 -25.85 -5.07 29.52
CA GLU A 191 -25.60 -4.35 28.27
C GLU A 191 -26.89 -4.13 27.50
N PHE A 192 -27.78 -5.13 27.44
CA PHE A 192 -29.10 -4.97 26.84
C PHE A 192 -29.89 -3.84 27.50
N SER A 193 -29.88 -3.71 28.83
CA SER A 193 -30.63 -2.65 29.53
C SER A 193 -30.01 -1.26 29.40
N LEU A 194 -28.73 -1.16 29.04
CA LEU A 194 -27.99 0.10 28.88
C LEU A 194 -27.88 0.57 27.42
N LEU A 195 -28.39 -0.20 26.46
CA LEU A 195 -28.39 0.16 25.04
C LEU A 195 -29.27 1.40 24.82
N GLY A 196 -28.65 2.49 24.35
CA GLY A 196 -29.29 3.79 24.13
C GLY A 196 -29.00 4.85 25.19
N SER A 197 -28.27 4.53 26.25
CA SER A 197 -27.70 5.54 27.14
C SER A 197 -26.43 6.17 26.53
N LYS A 198 -26.13 7.43 26.88
CA LYS A 198 -24.88 8.09 26.45
C LYS A 198 -23.62 7.40 27.00
N ASP A 199 -23.76 6.58 28.05
CA ASP A 199 -22.65 6.00 28.80
C ASP A 199 -22.02 4.77 28.12
N THR A 200 -22.76 4.09 27.23
CA THR A 200 -22.26 2.88 26.53
C THR A 200 -21.59 3.18 25.18
N GLY A 201 -21.79 4.37 24.61
CA GLY A 201 -21.22 4.77 23.32
C GLY A 201 -21.67 3.91 22.11
N SER A 202 -22.57 2.95 22.33
CA SER A 202 -23.16 2.08 21.31
C SER A 202 -24.36 2.74 20.64
N ALA A 203 -24.48 2.58 19.32
CA ALA A 203 -25.63 3.10 18.58
C ALA A 203 -26.91 2.35 18.99
N GLU A 204 -28.02 3.08 19.14
CA GLU A 204 -29.33 2.51 19.51
C GLU A 204 -29.87 1.47 18.50
N SER A 205 -29.31 1.38 17.29
CA SER A 205 -29.70 0.40 16.26
C SER A 205 -29.28 -1.04 16.57
N ASP A 206 -28.50 -1.27 17.62
CA ASP A 206 -27.78 -2.54 17.83
C ASP A 206 -28.35 -3.43 18.95
N VAL A 207 -29.56 -3.10 19.42
CA VAL A 207 -30.27 -3.73 20.56
C VAL A 207 -30.35 -5.26 20.45
N LEU A 208 -30.85 -5.80 19.33
CA LEU A 208 -31.04 -7.24 19.16
C LEU A 208 -29.73 -7.99 18.87
N ALA A 209 -28.74 -7.31 18.27
CA ALA A 209 -27.46 -7.91 17.99
C ALA A 209 -26.73 -8.28 19.29
N THR A 210 -26.75 -7.38 20.29
CA THR A 210 -26.23 -7.65 21.65
C THR A 210 -27.04 -8.77 22.32
N LEU A 211 -28.37 -8.65 22.32
CA LEU A 211 -29.21 -9.65 22.99
C LEU A 211 -29.06 -11.04 22.39
N PHE A 212 -28.84 -11.21 21.09
CA PHE A 212 -28.67 -12.53 20.47
C PHE A 212 -27.21 -12.96 20.27
N GLY A 213 -26.21 -12.18 20.69
CA GLY A 213 -24.80 -12.52 20.51
C GLY A 213 -24.33 -12.49 19.06
N LEU A 214 -24.76 -11.46 18.30
CA LEU A 214 -24.32 -11.11 16.94
C LEU A 214 -23.31 -9.95 16.94
N GLU A 215 -22.77 -9.58 18.10
CA GLU A 215 -21.80 -8.48 18.31
C GLU A 215 -20.59 -8.60 17.36
N GLU A 216 -20.02 -9.80 17.21
CA GLU A 216 -18.88 -10.02 16.31
C GLU A 216 -19.22 -9.78 14.83
N LEU A 217 -20.43 -10.17 14.40
CA LEU A 217 -20.89 -9.93 13.03
C LEU A 217 -21.09 -8.43 12.80
N GLN A 218 -21.64 -7.72 13.78
CA GLN A 218 -21.78 -6.27 13.74
C GLN A 218 -20.43 -5.56 13.73
N GLU A 219 -19.44 -6.03 14.50
CA GLU A 219 -18.06 -5.50 14.44
C GLU A 219 -17.43 -5.72 13.06
N VAL A 220 -17.69 -6.87 12.43
CA VAL A 220 -17.22 -7.11 11.05
C VAL A 220 -17.86 -6.11 10.09
N ILE A 221 -19.17 -5.89 10.18
CA ILE A 221 -19.90 -4.93 9.32
C ILE A 221 -19.42 -3.49 9.57
N SER A 222 -19.17 -3.09 10.81
CA SER A 222 -18.72 -1.73 11.14
C SER A 222 -17.30 -1.42 10.66
N ARG A 223 -16.48 -2.44 10.39
CA ARG A 223 -15.17 -2.29 9.74
C ARG A 223 -15.28 -2.03 8.22
N PHE A 224 -16.46 -2.18 7.62
CA PHE A 224 -16.72 -1.74 6.26
C PHE A 224 -17.08 -0.25 6.25
N VAL A 225 -16.58 0.43 5.23
CA VAL A 225 -17.04 1.77 4.88
C VAL A 225 -18.29 1.64 4.01
N ARG A 226 -19.23 2.57 4.12
CA ARG A 226 -20.43 2.56 3.27
C ARG A 226 -20.07 2.50 1.78
N PRO A 227 -20.85 1.79 0.94
CA PRO A 227 -20.58 1.62 -0.49
C PRO A 227 -20.31 2.93 -1.26
N GLU A 228 -20.89 4.06 -0.84
CA GLU A 228 -20.70 5.36 -1.48
C GLU A 228 -19.32 5.96 -1.21
N SER A 229 -18.71 5.59 -0.08
CA SER A 229 -17.40 6.07 0.37
C SER A 229 -16.25 5.12 0.00
N PHE A 230 -16.56 3.94 -0.55
CA PHE A 230 -15.56 3.02 -1.09
C PHE A 230 -15.26 3.36 -2.56
N SER A 231 -14.11 4.00 -2.79
CA SER A 231 -13.62 4.38 -4.12
C SER A 231 -12.17 3.92 -4.30
N LEU A 232 -11.92 3.31 -5.45
CA LEU A 232 -10.66 2.80 -5.96
C LEU A 232 -10.15 3.63 -7.15
N LYS A 233 -10.84 4.72 -7.53
CA LYS A 233 -10.44 5.63 -8.63
C LYS A 233 -8.98 6.11 -8.52
N ALA A 234 -8.48 6.34 -7.31
CA ALA A 234 -7.11 6.77 -7.07
C ALA A 234 -6.04 5.72 -7.43
N PHE A 235 -6.43 4.44 -7.52
CA PHE A 235 -5.54 3.33 -7.87
C PHE A 235 -5.64 2.95 -9.36
N MET A 236 -6.52 3.61 -10.12
CA MET A 236 -6.62 3.38 -11.55
C MET A 236 -5.33 3.82 -12.23
N ARG A 237 -4.81 2.96 -13.10
CA ARG A 237 -3.63 3.25 -13.91
C ARG A 237 -4.03 4.22 -15.02
N ALA A 238 -3.18 5.19 -15.30
CA ALA A 238 -3.44 6.20 -16.32
C ALA A 238 -3.60 5.56 -17.71
N ASP A 239 -4.50 6.12 -18.50
CA ASP A 239 -4.63 5.77 -19.91
C ASP A 239 -3.35 6.20 -20.65
N GLN A 240 -2.78 5.30 -21.45
CA GLN A 240 -1.55 5.56 -22.21
C GLN A 240 -1.83 6.22 -23.57
N ALA A 241 -3.07 6.67 -23.82
CA ALA A 241 -3.47 7.36 -25.04
C ALA A 241 -2.56 8.55 -25.41
N GLU A 242 -2.22 9.43 -24.45
CA GLU A 242 -1.33 10.58 -24.71
C GLU A 242 0.11 10.15 -25.09
N ALA A 243 0.63 9.11 -24.44
CA ALA A 243 1.95 8.56 -24.75
C ALA A 243 1.97 7.89 -26.13
N LEU A 244 0.89 7.19 -26.49
CA LEU A 244 0.68 6.62 -27.82
C LEU A 244 0.59 7.71 -28.90
N GLU A 245 -0.15 8.81 -28.65
CA GLU A 245 -0.19 9.97 -29.55
C GLU A 245 1.18 10.62 -29.74
N ALA A 246 1.93 10.82 -28.64
CA ALA A 246 3.27 11.40 -28.70
C ALA A 246 4.24 10.54 -29.53
N LEU A 247 4.17 9.21 -29.40
CA LEU A 247 4.93 8.29 -30.24
C LEU A 247 4.49 8.33 -31.70
N GLU A 248 3.19 8.42 -31.98
CA GLU A 248 2.67 8.52 -33.34
C GLU A 248 3.16 9.82 -34.03
N ARG A 249 3.14 10.95 -33.32
CA ARG A 249 3.70 12.24 -33.79
C ARG A 249 5.20 12.12 -34.08
N THR A 250 5.95 11.49 -33.19
CA THR A 250 7.40 11.27 -33.35
C THR A 250 7.69 10.36 -34.56
N ARG A 251 6.88 9.31 -34.77
CA ARG A 251 6.97 8.43 -35.94
C ARG A 251 6.76 9.19 -37.25
N VAL A 252 5.75 10.08 -37.30
CA VAL A 252 5.48 10.91 -38.48
C VAL A 252 6.67 11.82 -38.78
N ASN A 253 7.22 12.49 -37.77
CA ASN A 253 8.39 13.38 -37.93
C ASN A 253 9.62 12.63 -38.45
N LEU A 254 9.97 11.47 -37.86
CA LEU A 254 11.10 10.68 -38.34
C LEU A 254 10.88 10.10 -39.73
N SER A 255 9.64 9.75 -40.08
CA SER A 255 9.30 9.32 -41.44
C SER A 255 9.53 10.44 -42.46
N GLN A 256 9.18 11.68 -42.13
CA GLN A 256 9.49 12.85 -42.97
C GLN A 256 11.00 13.07 -43.08
N LEU A 257 11.74 12.98 -41.97
CA LEU A 257 13.20 13.12 -41.95
C LEU A 257 13.89 12.07 -42.84
N ARG A 258 13.47 10.80 -42.74
CA ARG A 258 13.99 9.71 -43.59
C ARG A 258 13.75 9.96 -45.07
N ARG A 259 12.56 10.47 -45.45
CA ARG A 259 12.26 10.84 -46.84
C ARG A 259 13.16 11.97 -47.32
N LYS A 260 13.36 13.01 -46.50
CA LYS A 260 14.25 14.13 -46.79
C LYS A 260 15.70 13.65 -47.01
N HIS A 261 16.29 12.92 -46.06
CA HIS A 261 17.67 12.44 -46.20
C HIS A 261 17.85 11.48 -47.37
N ARG A 262 16.84 10.68 -47.71
CA ARG A 262 16.87 9.83 -48.91
C ARG A 262 16.85 10.66 -50.19
N ALA A 263 16.08 11.73 -50.25
CA ALA A 263 16.07 12.66 -51.37
C ALA A 263 17.40 13.43 -51.49
N ASP A 264 17.97 13.89 -50.37
CA ASP A 264 19.27 14.56 -50.33
C ASP A 264 20.39 13.64 -50.85
N LEU A 265 20.37 12.36 -50.41
CA LEU A 265 21.30 11.34 -50.88
C LEU A 265 21.20 11.14 -52.41
N GLN A 266 19.99 11.01 -52.93
CA GLN A 266 19.76 10.79 -54.35
C GLN A 266 20.15 12.01 -55.19
N THR A 267 19.88 13.21 -54.68
CA THR A 267 20.32 14.48 -55.28
C THR A 267 21.84 14.52 -55.38
N SER A 268 22.55 14.22 -54.30
CA SER A 268 24.02 14.24 -54.28
C SER A 268 24.66 13.20 -55.20
N ILE A 269 24.07 12.00 -55.31
CA ILE A 269 24.49 10.98 -56.29
C ILE A 269 24.29 11.48 -57.72
N SER A 270 23.12 12.02 -58.03
CA SER A 270 22.81 12.53 -59.37
C SER A 270 23.74 13.67 -59.78
N GLU A 271 24.07 14.57 -58.85
CA GLU A 271 24.95 15.70 -59.08
C GLU A 271 26.41 15.25 -59.26
N SER A 272 26.87 14.29 -58.47
CA SER A 272 28.19 13.66 -58.63
C SER A 272 28.34 12.98 -60.00
N CYS A 273 27.30 12.30 -60.47
CA CYS A 273 27.27 11.69 -61.79
C CYS A 273 27.27 12.75 -62.89
N ARG A 274 26.46 13.82 -62.75
CA ARG A 274 26.38 14.94 -63.70
C ARG A 274 27.74 15.62 -63.90
N LEU A 275 28.44 15.94 -62.81
CA LEU A 275 29.77 16.58 -62.85
C LEU A 275 30.82 15.74 -63.59
N LEU A 276 30.63 14.41 -63.66
CA LEU A 276 31.53 13.47 -64.34
C LEU A 276 31.01 13.02 -65.71
N GLY A 277 29.89 13.56 -66.19
CA GLY A 277 29.25 13.15 -67.45
C GLY A 277 28.79 11.68 -67.42
N LEU A 278 28.30 11.23 -66.28
CA LEU A 278 27.68 9.92 -66.08
C LEU A 278 26.17 10.07 -65.95
N ARG A 279 25.42 9.01 -66.28
CA ARG A 279 24.00 8.93 -65.95
C ARG A 279 23.83 8.63 -64.46
N ALA A 280 22.68 9.01 -63.89
CA ALA A 280 22.44 8.91 -62.44
C ALA A 280 22.46 7.46 -61.89
N ASP A 281 22.32 6.46 -62.75
CA ASP A 281 22.40 5.01 -62.47
C ASP A 281 23.84 4.47 -62.46
N GLN A 282 24.84 5.27 -62.83
CA GLN A 282 26.24 4.86 -62.96
C GLN A 282 27.13 5.28 -61.76
N ASP A 283 26.59 5.36 -60.55
CA ASP A 283 27.33 5.79 -59.34
C ASP A 283 28.59 4.94 -59.06
N PHE A 284 28.60 3.67 -59.49
CA PHE A 284 29.75 2.78 -59.35
C PHE A 284 30.99 3.27 -60.14
N ASP A 285 30.79 4.02 -61.23
CA ASP A 285 31.87 4.55 -62.08
C ASP A 285 32.42 5.90 -61.61
N VAL A 286 31.81 6.51 -60.58
CA VAL A 286 32.22 7.81 -60.03
C VAL A 286 33.67 7.74 -59.52
N ARG A 287 33.99 6.76 -58.67
CA ARG A 287 35.32 6.60 -58.08
C ARG A 287 36.45 6.45 -59.12
N PRO A 288 36.37 5.54 -60.12
CA PRO A 288 37.40 5.44 -61.15
C PRO A 288 37.51 6.70 -62.01
N LYS A 289 36.40 7.40 -62.33
CA LYS A 289 36.47 8.68 -63.07
C LYS A 289 37.13 9.81 -62.28
N VAL A 290 36.89 9.92 -60.97
CA VAL A 290 37.57 10.93 -60.12
C VAL A 290 39.07 10.70 -60.08
N LEU A 291 39.51 9.45 -59.93
CA LEU A 291 40.94 9.09 -59.97
C LEU A 291 41.58 9.46 -61.31
N ARG A 292 40.88 9.21 -62.44
CA ARG A 292 41.34 9.62 -63.77
C ARG A 292 41.41 11.14 -63.88
N LEU A 293 40.38 11.87 -63.43
CA LEU A 293 40.34 13.33 -63.46
C LEU A 293 41.52 13.95 -62.71
N ARG A 294 41.84 13.46 -61.51
CA ARG A 294 43.00 13.93 -60.72
C ARG A 294 44.33 13.65 -61.42
N LYS A 295 44.50 12.45 -62.01
CA LYS A 295 45.69 12.12 -62.82
C LYS A 295 45.84 13.04 -64.04
N THR A 296 44.73 13.37 -64.71
CA THR A 296 44.72 14.30 -65.84
C THR A 296 45.12 15.71 -65.42
N VAL A 297 44.64 16.19 -64.26
CA VAL A 297 45.06 17.47 -63.67
C VAL A 297 46.58 17.50 -63.44
N GLU A 298 47.13 16.48 -62.78
CA GLU A 298 48.58 16.39 -62.55
C GLU A 298 49.39 16.33 -63.86
N MET A 299 48.90 15.60 -64.86
CA MET A 299 49.53 15.52 -66.17
C MET A 299 49.58 16.88 -66.87
N HIS A 300 48.48 17.65 -66.84
CA HIS A 300 48.42 18.98 -67.46
C HIS A 300 49.29 20.01 -66.72
N ILE A 301 49.37 19.94 -65.38
CA ILE A 301 50.28 20.78 -64.58
C ILE A 301 51.74 20.53 -65.01
N ARG A 302 52.18 19.26 -65.00
CA ARG A 302 53.54 18.89 -65.43
C ARG A 302 53.82 19.27 -66.89
N GLY A 303 52.80 19.19 -67.75
CA GLY A 303 52.89 19.62 -69.15
C GLY A 303 53.11 21.14 -69.30
N ALA A 304 52.38 21.95 -68.54
CA ALA A 304 52.53 23.41 -68.54
C ALA A 304 53.88 23.86 -67.96
N GLU A 305 54.35 23.22 -66.88
CA GLU A 305 55.66 23.50 -66.26
C GLU A 305 56.82 23.25 -67.24
N ARG A 306 56.79 22.13 -67.98
CA ARG A 306 57.83 21.83 -69.00
C ARG A 306 57.86 22.86 -70.12
N LEU A 307 56.69 23.33 -70.57
CA LEU A 307 56.59 24.31 -71.65
C LEU A 307 57.08 25.71 -71.22
N ARG A 308 56.96 26.06 -69.94
CA ARG A 308 57.47 27.34 -69.38
C ARG A 308 58.98 27.39 -69.16
N ALA A 309 59.67 26.26 -69.18
CA ALA A 309 61.11 26.23 -68.94
C ALA A 309 61.92 26.94 -70.04
N ALA A 310 61.35 27.10 -71.24
CA ALA A 310 62.01 27.73 -72.37
C ALA A 310 61.98 29.27 -72.26
N LYS A 311 63.15 29.92 -72.37
CA LYS A 311 63.30 31.38 -72.39
C LYS A 311 63.48 31.89 -73.82
N ALA A 312 62.96 33.07 -74.13
CA ALA A 312 63.07 33.65 -75.48
C ALA A 312 64.41 34.41 -75.66
N PRO A 313 65.10 34.26 -76.81
CA PRO A 313 66.31 35.05 -77.09
C PRO A 313 66.00 36.51 -77.44
N PHE A 314 66.98 37.37 -77.21
CA PHE A 314 67.02 38.73 -77.74
C PHE A 314 67.15 38.70 -79.26
N SER A 315 66.31 39.44 -79.96
CA SER A 315 66.19 39.46 -81.42
C SER A 315 65.75 40.84 -81.85
N ILE A 316 66.43 41.37 -82.86
CA ILE A 316 66.17 42.66 -83.49
C ILE A 316 65.98 42.44 -85.00
N PRO A 317 65.11 43.22 -85.69
CA PRO A 317 64.93 43.09 -87.13
C PRO A 317 66.21 43.48 -87.89
N LEU A 318 66.48 42.78 -89.00
CA LEU A 318 67.62 43.09 -89.89
C LEU A 318 67.60 44.54 -90.38
N GLU A 319 66.41 45.08 -90.66
CA GLU A 319 66.21 46.48 -91.05
C GLU A 319 66.69 47.47 -90.00
N GLN A 320 66.61 47.11 -88.71
CA GLN A 320 67.09 47.95 -87.63
C GLN A 320 68.63 47.99 -87.60
N VAL A 321 69.30 46.86 -87.86
CA VAL A 321 70.77 46.80 -87.96
C VAL A 321 71.27 47.63 -89.14
N LYS A 322 70.65 47.47 -90.33
CA LYS A 322 70.99 48.27 -91.53
C LYS A 322 70.85 49.77 -91.29
N ARG A 323 69.79 50.20 -90.58
CA ARG A 323 69.60 51.61 -90.19
C ARG A 323 70.72 52.11 -89.27
N ILE A 324 71.15 51.30 -88.30
CA ILE A 324 72.25 51.67 -87.40
C ILE A 324 73.55 51.85 -88.20
N CYS A 325 73.86 50.96 -89.14
CA CYS A 325 75.01 51.09 -90.03
C CYS A 325 74.95 52.38 -90.87
N ALA A 326 73.81 52.68 -91.50
CA ALA A 326 73.66 53.90 -92.30
C ALA A 326 73.83 55.19 -91.47
N ILE A 327 73.36 55.18 -90.22
CA ILE A 327 73.53 56.31 -89.30
C ILE A 327 75.01 56.44 -88.88
N ALA A 328 75.67 55.33 -88.55
CA ALA A 328 77.08 55.33 -88.19
C ALA A 328 77.97 55.86 -89.32
N GLN A 329 77.78 55.39 -90.56
CA GLN A 329 78.52 55.87 -91.74
C GLN A 329 78.35 57.38 -91.93
N ARG A 330 77.11 57.87 -91.84
CA ARG A 330 76.79 59.30 -92.01
C ARG A 330 77.48 60.16 -90.96
N LEU A 331 77.50 59.71 -89.70
CA LEU A 331 78.11 60.46 -88.60
C LEU A 331 79.65 60.48 -88.71
N LEU A 332 80.27 59.36 -89.07
CA LEU A 332 81.72 59.28 -89.27
C LEU A 332 82.20 60.12 -90.46
N HIS A 333 81.49 60.05 -91.59
CA HIS A 333 81.82 60.87 -92.77
C HIS A 333 81.72 62.37 -92.45
N ARG A 334 80.63 62.76 -91.77
CA ARG A 334 80.45 64.14 -91.31
C ARG A 334 81.55 64.60 -90.36
N ARG A 335 82.07 63.72 -89.49
CA ARG A 335 83.21 64.03 -88.61
C ARG A 335 84.46 64.32 -89.43
N ALA A 336 84.77 63.48 -90.41
CA ALA A 336 85.92 63.65 -91.29
C ALA A 336 85.85 64.94 -92.11
N ASP A 337 84.68 65.29 -92.63
CA ASP A 337 84.46 66.56 -93.36
C ASP A 337 84.70 67.78 -92.46
N ILE A 338 84.16 67.77 -91.23
CA ILE A 338 84.36 68.85 -90.26
C ILE A 338 85.86 68.99 -89.91
N GLU A 339 86.56 67.88 -89.71
CA GLU A 339 87.99 67.87 -89.35
C GLU A 339 88.88 68.38 -90.51
N LYS A 340 88.55 68.02 -91.76
CA LYS A 340 89.25 68.51 -92.96
C LYS A 340 89.13 70.03 -93.11
N VAL A 341 87.93 70.58 -92.92
CA VAL A 341 87.69 72.03 -93.00
C VAL A 341 88.36 72.77 -91.84
N PHE A 342 88.37 72.16 -90.64
CA PHE A 342 89.02 72.75 -89.46
C PHE A 342 90.55 72.86 -89.63
N MET A 343 91.22 71.83 -90.16
CA MET A 343 92.68 71.83 -90.37
C MET A 343 93.14 72.84 -91.42
N GLN A 344 92.34 73.11 -92.46
CA GLN A 344 92.67 74.10 -93.49
C GLN A 344 92.70 75.55 -92.98
N ARG A 345 92.01 75.86 -91.88
CA ARG A 345 91.85 77.23 -91.35
C ARG A 345 92.57 77.45 -90.01
N ALA A 346 93.35 76.46 -89.55
CA ALA A 346 94.01 76.50 -88.25
C ALA A 346 95.20 77.48 -88.17
N SER A 347 95.82 77.84 -89.31
CA SER A 347 96.96 78.77 -89.39
C SER A 347 96.62 80.21 -88.99
N ASP A 348 95.36 80.60 -89.11
CA ASP A 348 94.94 82.01 -89.04
C ASP A 348 94.64 82.47 -87.60
N VAL A 349 94.54 81.51 -86.67
CA VAL A 349 94.15 81.75 -85.27
C VAL A 349 95.21 82.54 -84.49
N ASN A 350 96.49 82.44 -84.87
CA ASN A 350 97.59 83.10 -84.17
C ASN A 350 97.64 84.63 -84.34
N TYR A 351 96.92 85.19 -85.32
CA TYR A 351 96.89 86.64 -85.58
C TYR A 351 95.65 87.34 -85.02
N ARG A 352 94.73 86.60 -84.38
CA ARG A 352 93.47 87.14 -83.85
C ARG A 352 93.67 88.30 -82.87
N ALA A 353 94.56 88.13 -81.89
CA ALA A 353 94.86 89.16 -80.91
C ALA A 353 95.44 90.44 -81.54
N VAL A 354 96.15 90.30 -82.67
CA VAL A 354 96.72 91.44 -83.42
C VAL A 354 95.64 92.20 -84.16
N PHE A 355 94.68 91.50 -84.78
CA PHE A 355 93.56 92.14 -85.47
C PHE A 355 92.55 92.78 -84.51
N GLU A 356 92.23 92.12 -83.40
CA GLU A 356 91.34 92.69 -82.36
C GLU A 356 91.97 93.94 -81.72
N ALA A 357 93.29 93.95 -81.50
CA ALA A 357 94.00 95.14 -81.04
C ALA A 357 93.97 96.29 -82.06
N LEU A 358 94.09 96.00 -83.36
CA LEU A 358 93.97 97.00 -84.41
C LEU A 358 92.56 97.60 -84.49
N GLU A 359 91.50 96.79 -84.39
CA GLU A 359 90.10 97.28 -84.36
C GLU A 359 89.83 98.15 -83.11
N ALA A 360 90.39 97.77 -81.95
CA ALA A 360 90.29 98.56 -80.73
C ALA A 360 90.98 99.94 -80.85
N ILE A 361 92.12 100.01 -81.55
CA ILE A 361 92.83 101.28 -81.79
C ILE A 361 92.03 102.20 -82.73
N GLU A 362 91.38 101.64 -83.77
CA GLU A 362 90.55 102.43 -84.71
C GLU A 362 89.41 103.18 -83.99
N GLN A 363 88.79 102.55 -82.98
CA GLN A 363 87.63 103.11 -82.27
C GLN A 363 87.97 104.30 -81.35
N LEU A 364 89.25 104.54 -81.03
CA LEU A 364 89.70 105.55 -80.06
C LEU A 364 90.07 106.93 -80.66
N GLN A 365 89.84 107.16 -81.98
CA GLN A 365 90.05 108.42 -82.74
C GLN A 365 91.52 108.86 -82.96
N VAL A 366 91.81 109.76 -83.90
CA VAL A 366 91.82 109.63 -85.38
C VAL A 366 93.30 109.73 -85.74
N ALA A 367 93.94 108.62 -86.07
CA ALA A 367 95.31 108.65 -86.54
C ALA A 367 95.27 108.68 -88.07
N ASP A 368 95.66 109.80 -88.69
CA ASP A 368 95.89 109.91 -90.14
C ASP A 368 97.06 109.03 -90.63
N SER A 369 97.59 108.18 -89.74
CA SER A 369 98.73 107.31 -89.96
C SER A 369 98.58 105.97 -89.25
N CYS A 370 99.20 104.92 -89.80
CA CYS A 370 99.24 103.59 -89.24
C CYS A 370 99.90 103.59 -87.84
N PRO A 371 99.25 103.03 -86.80
CA PRO A 371 99.76 103.09 -85.43
C PRO A 371 101.06 102.30 -85.22
N ALA A 372 101.40 101.37 -86.12
CA ALA A 372 102.61 100.56 -85.99
C ALA A 372 103.84 101.20 -86.67
N CYS A 373 103.67 101.78 -87.87
CA CYS A 373 104.79 102.30 -88.67
C CYS A 373 104.69 103.79 -89.00
N LEU A 374 103.65 104.48 -88.50
CA LEU A 374 103.36 105.90 -88.71
C LEU A 374 103.22 106.31 -90.18
N THR A 375 103.02 105.35 -91.09
CA THR A 375 102.78 105.64 -92.50
C THR A 375 101.38 106.24 -92.66
N PRO A 376 101.24 107.40 -93.31
CA PRO A 376 99.94 108.01 -93.60
C PRO A 376 98.97 107.04 -94.29
N LEU A 377 97.70 107.06 -93.87
CA LEU A 377 96.71 106.08 -94.35
C LEU A 377 96.38 106.23 -95.85
N ASP A 378 96.70 107.37 -96.47
CA ASP A 378 96.59 107.61 -97.91
C ASP A 378 97.67 106.90 -98.74
N ARG A 379 98.74 106.41 -98.10
CA ARG A 379 99.90 105.79 -98.78
C ARG A 379 100.00 104.27 -98.59
N VAL A 380 99.08 103.66 -97.84
CA VAL A 380 99.08 102.21 -97.58
C VAL A 380 98.31 101.44 -98.67
N VAL A 381 98.83 100.25 -99.04
CA VAL A 381 98.23 99.38 -100.06
C VAL A 381 96.89 98.81 -99.63
N VAL A 382 96.75 98.49 -98.34
CA VAL A 382 95.50 98.03 -97.73
C VAL A 382 95.40 98.69 -96.36
N ASN A 383 94.23 99.24 -96.05
CA ASN A 383 94.00 99.83 -94.75
C ASN A 383 94.11 98.72 -93.67
N PRO A 384 95.06 98.84 -92.72
CA PRO A 384 95.28 97.81 -91.71
C PRO A 384 94.03 97.55 -90.84
N PHE A 385 93.16 98.54 -90.67
CA PHE A 385 91.92 98.41 -89.92
C PHE A 385 90.83 97.64 -90.69
N GLU A 386 90.67 97.90 -91.99
CA GLU A 386 89.75 97.13 -92.83
C GLU A 386 90.18 95.66 -92.92
N ARG A 387 91.48 95.41 -93.09
CA ARG A 387 92.02 94.05 -93.10
C ARG A 387 91.78 93.32 -91.77
N ALA A 388 91.86 94.02 -90.63
CA ALA A 388 91.57 93.44 -89.32
C ALA A 388 90.10 92.99 -89.20
N ARG A 389 89.13 93.83 -89.61
CA ARG A 389 87.70 93.48 -89.58
C ARG A 389 87.36 92.26 -90.42
N ASP A 390 87.87 92.19 -91.65
CA ASP A 390 87.60 91.06 -92.55
C ASP A 390 88.15 89.74 -92.00
N GLN A 391 89.34 89.77 -91.40
CA GLN A 391 89.94 88.57 -90.80
C GLN A 391 89.24 88.14 -89.50
N ILE A 392 88.75 89.07 -88.68
CA ILE A 392 87.95 88.75 -87.48
C ILE A 392 86.62 88.05 -87.86
N ARG A 393 85.93 88.50 -88.92
CA ARG A 393 84.74 87.80 -89.44
C ARG A 393 85.06 86.37 -89.89
N ALA A 394 86.14 86.17 -90.65
CA ALA A 394 86.56 84.83 -91.07
C ALA A 394 86.89 83.90 -89.89
N LEU A 395 87.44 84.45 -88.79
CA LEU A 395 87.74 83.70 -87.56
C LEU A 395 86.48 83.31 -86.76
N SER A 396 85.37 84.06 -86.84
CA SER A 396 84.10 83.68 -86.20
C SER A 396 83.48 82.39 -86.78
N GLU A 397 83.72 82.09 -88.06
CA GLU A 397 83.27 80.84 -88.69
C GLU A 397 83.93 79.59 -88.08
N LEU A 398 85.17 79.71 -87.55
CA LEU A 398 85.88 78.61 -86.88
C LEU A 398 85.24 78.21 -85.54
N GLU A 399 84.65 79.14 -84.80
CA GLU A 399 83.93 78.84 -83.55
C GLU A 399 82.66 78.02 -83.83
N SER A 400 81.95 78.33 -84.92
CA SER A 400 80.78 77.55 -85.35
C SER A 400 81.16 76.11 -85.75
N LEU A 401 82.32 75.92 -86.40
CA LEU A 401 82.85 74.61 -86.75
C LEU A 401 83.23 73.78 -85.51
N LYS A 402 83.81 74.39 -84.46
CA LYS A 402 84.05 73.72 -83.17
C LYS A 402 82.75 73.21 -82.54
N GLN A 403 81.69 74.01 -82.54
CA GLN A 403 80.38 73.59 -82.01
C GLN A 403 79.75 72.46 -82.83
N PHE A 404 79.90 72.48 -84.17
CA PHE A 404 79.41 71.39 -85.02
C PHE A 404 80.17 70.07 -84.77
N ARG A 405 81.49 70.12 -84.54
CA ARG A 405 82.30 68.96 -84.17
C ARG A 405 81.78 68.32 -82.88
N GLN A 406 81.66 69.11 -81.81
CA GLN A 406 81.18 68.64 -80.51
C GLN A 406 79.80 67.98 -80.59
N ARG A 407 78.85 68.57 -81.34
CA ARG A 407 77.50 67.98 -81.53
C ARG A 407 77.54 66.67 -82.30
N ASN A 408 78.43 66.53 -83.28
CA ASN A 408 78.56 65.30 -84.05
C ASN A 408 79.20 64.19 -83.21
N ASP A 409 80.23 64.50 -82.42
CA ASP A 409 80.90 63.56 -81.52
C ASP A 409 79.97 63.05 -80.41
N ALA A 410 79.13 63.91 -79.83
CA ALA A 410 78.10 63.49 -78.86
C ALA A 410 77.09 62.50 -79.47
N ARG A 411 76.71 62.68 -80.75
CA ARG A 411 75.83 61.73 -81.46
C ARG A 411 76.54 60.41 -81.73
N ILE A 412 77.83 60.45 -82.08
CA ILE A 412 78.65 59.25 -82.28
C ILE A 412 78.73 58.45 -80.97
N ALA A 413 78.98 59.11 -79.83
CA ALA A 413 78.99 58.48 -78.51
C ALA A 413 77.67 57.82 -78.10
N LEU A 414 76.53 58.46 -78.41
CA LEU A 414 75.20 57.88 -78.15
C LEU A 414 74.99 56.57 -78.92
N TRP A 415 75.35 56.54 -80.22
CA TRP A 415 75.19 55.34 -81.04
C TRP A 415 76.19 54.25 -80.68
N ALA A 416 77.41 54.60 -80.29
CA ALA A 416 78.39 53.65 -79.75
C ALA A 416 77.85 52.95 -78.48
N SER A 417 77.21 53.67 -77.57
CA SER A 417 76.56 53.10 -76.38
C SER A 417 75.38 52.17 -76.72
N ARG A 418 74.60 52.49 -77.75
CA ARG A 418 73.52 51.61 -78.24
C ARG A 418 74.06 50.32 -78.85
N VAL A 419 75.16 50.41 -79.61
CA VAL A 419 75.85 49.24 -80.14
C VAL A 419 76.38 48.37 -79.00
N ALA A 420 77.01 48.96 -77.98
CA ALA A 420 77.51 48.24 -76.82
C ALA A 420 76.41 47.43 -76.10
N SER A 421 75.27 48.06 -75.82
CA SER A 421 74.10 47.41 -75.23
C SER A 421 73.55 46.28 -76.12
N GLY A 422 73.51 46.51 -77.45
CA GLY A 422 73.05 45.51 -78.42
C GLY A 422 73.96 44.28 -78.47
N ILE A 423 75.28 44.47 -78.47
CA ILE A 423 76.27 43.38 -78.47
C ILE A 423 76.19 42.58 -77.16
N SER A 424 76.04 43.25 -76.01
CA SER A 424 75.84 42.57 -74.72
C SER A 424 74.58 41.70 -74.70
N ALA A 425 73.46 42.21 -75.23
CA ALA A 425 72.22 41.45 -75.33
C ALA A 425 72.32 40.26 -76.30
N VAL A 426 73.09 40.39 -77.38
CA VAL A 426 73.39 39.31 -78.32
C VAL A 426 74.23 38.21 -77.67
N LYS A 427 75.22 38.54 -76.84
CA LYS A 427 75.98 37.55 -76.04
C LYS A 427 75.10 36.80 -75.04
N GLY A 428 74.12 37.49 -74.47
CA GLY A 428 73.14 36.89 -73.57
C GLY A 428 72.34 35.72 -74.18
N ASN A 429 72.25 35.65 -75.51
CA ASN A 429 71.53 34.56 -76.19
C ASN A 429 72.23 33.20 -76.12
N GLU A 430 73.54 33.15 -75.83
CA GLU A 430 74.26 31.89 -75.61
C GLU A 430 73.67 31.10 -74.44
N HIS A 431 73.19 31.81 -73.42
CA HIS A 431 72.55 31.23 -72.24
C HIS A 431 71.12 30.71 -72.52
N VAL A 432 70.67 30.83 -73.77
CA VAL A 432 69.33 30.46 -74.26
C VAL A 432 69.43 29.55 -75.50
N ASP A 433 70.56 28.83 -75.63
CA ASP A 433 70.86 27.87 -76.69
C ASP A 433 70.87 28.45 -78.13
N VAL A 434 71.18 29.74 -78.27
CA VAL A 434 71.39 30.37 -79.59
C VAL A 434 72.81 30.98 -79.62
N PRO A 435 73.84 30.19 -79.98
CA PRO A 435 75.22 30.66 -79.99
C PRO A 435 75.43 31.74 -81.07
N CYS A 436 76.18 32.78 -80.73
CA CYS A 436 76.51 33.86 -81.68
C CYS A 436 77.70 33.42 -82.55
N PRO A 437 77.55 33.31 -83.88
CA PRO A 437 78.65 32.89 -84.77
C PRO A 437 79.63 34.02 -85.14
N LEU A 438 79.36 35.25 -84.69
CA LEU A 438 80.10 36.45 -85.10
C LEU A 438 81.42 36.57 -84.33
N LYS A 439 82.52 36.83 -85.05
CA LYS A 439 83.82 37.16 -84.44
C LYS A 439 83.82 38.61 -83.98
N THR A 440 83.54 38.85 -82.70
CA THR A 440 83.42 40.20 -82.12
C THR A 440 84.68 40.69 -81.41
N ASP A 441 85.77 39.92 -81.37
CA ASP A 441 87.00 40.23 -80.60
C ASP A 441 87.52 41.66 -80.82
N ALA A 442 87.58 42.10 -82.08
CA ALA A 442 88.05 43.45 -82.43
C ALA A 442 87.09 44.54 -81.95
N LEU A 443 85.78 44.33 -82.08
CA LEU A 443 84.76 45.27 -81.59
C LEU A 443 84.73 45.31 -80.06
N GLU A 444 85.00 44.18 -79.40
CA GLU A 444 85.02 44.06 -77.94
C GLU A 444 86.22 44.75 -77.30
N ALA A 445 87.40 44.64 -77.91
CA ALA A 445 88.57 45.39 -77.48
C ALA A 445 88.28 46.90 -77.48
N VAL A 446 87.68 47.40 -78.57
CA VAL A 446 87.32 48.82 -78.69
C VAL A 446 86.16 49.21 -77.77
N LEU A 447 85.22 48.30 -77.49
CA LEU A 447 84.16 48.54 -76.50
C LEU A 447 84.69 48.59 -75.06
N ALA A 448 85.69 47.78 -74.72
CA ALA A 448 86.35 47.81 -73.42
C ALA A 448 87.07 49.16 -73.20
N GLU A 449 87.79 49.64 -74.22
CA GLU A 449 88.38 50.98 -74.23
C GLU A 449 87.33 52.07 -74.10
N PHE A 450 86.22 51.98 -74.85
CA PHE A 450 85.10 52.93 -74.78
C PHE A 450 84.44 52.97 -73.40
N HIS A 451 84.32 51.83 -72.71
CA HIS A 451 83.77 51.78 -71.36
C HIS A 451 84.73 52.33 -70.30
N ALA A 452 86.05 52.18 -70.49
CA ALA A 452 87.09 52.64 -69.58
C ALA A 452 87.50 54.12 -69.76
N ALA A 453 87.26 54.71 -70.94
CA ALA A 453 87.64 56.08 -71.25
C ALA A 453 86.91 57.13 -70.38
N THR A 454 87.65 58.13 -69.88
CA THR A 454 87.13 59.31 -69.16
C THR A 454 86.33 60.24 -70.05
N ASP A 455 86.75 60.44 -71.31
CA ASP A 455 85.92 61.05 -72.36
C ASP A 455 85.60 60.01 -73.46
N ARG A 456 84.36 59.53 -73.42
CA ARG A 456 83.85 58.52 -74.36
C ARG A 456 83.75 59.03 -75.79
N SER A 457 83.74 60.34 -76.01
CA SER A 457 83.58 60.97 -77.32
C SER A 457 84.81 60.77 -78.23
N GLU A 458 85.97 60.52 -77.65
CA GLU A 458 87.21 60.26 -78.39
C GLU A 458 87.26 58.85 -78.98
N VAL A 459 86.81 57.84 -78.21
CA VAL A 459 86.84 56.41 -78.59
C VAL A 459 85.58 55.99 -79.37
N ALA A 460 84.46 56.70 -79.19
CA ALA A 460 83.18 56.39 -79.85
C ALA A 460 83.22 56.21 -81.38
N PRO A 461 84.02 56.98 -82.16
CA PRO A 461 84.14 56.76 -83.60
C PRO A 461 84.74 55.40 -83.92
N SER A 462 85.76 54.96 -83.17
CA SER A 462 86.39 53.66 -83.32
C SER A 462 85.41 52.51 -83.06
N VAL A 463 84.48 52.68 -82.11
CA VAL A 463 83.39 51.71 -81.86
C VAL A 463 82.47 51.60 -83.06
N LEU A 464 82.03 52.74 -83.62
CA LEU A 464 81.15 52.74 -84.80
C LEU A 464 81.86 52.20 -86.04
N ASP A 465 83.14 52.52 -86.24
CA ASP A 465 83.95 52.01 -87.34
C ASP A 465 84.16 50.49 -87.23
N SER A 466 84.48 50.00 -86.04
CA SER A 466 84.60 48.55 -85.76
C SER A 466 83.27 47.82 -85.91
N PHE A 467 82.16 48.45 -85.54
CA PHE A 467 80.82 47.90 -85.74
C PHE A 467 80.45 47.86 -87.23
N LEU A 468 80.79 48.89 -88.00
CA LEU A 468 80.59 48.91 -89.44
C LEU A 468 81.41 47.83 -90.14
N LYS A 469 82.69 47.68 -89.76
CA LYS A 469 83.57 46.60 -90.25
C LYS A 469 82.97 45.22 -89.98
N LEU A 470 82.52 44.97 -88.75
CA LEU A 470 81.83 43.73 -88.39
C LEU A 470 80.58 43.50 -89.25
N CYS A 471 79.75 44.53 -89.45
CA CYS A 471 78.55 44.43 -90.26
C CYS A 471 78.83 44.21 -91.75
N THR A 472 79.94 44.73 -92.28
CA THR A 472 80.35 44.51 -93.67
C THR A 472 80.99 43.15 -93.89
N GLU A 473 81.85 42.70 -92.97
CA GLU A 473 82.60 41.45 -93.10
C GLU A 473 81.72 40.22 -92.80
N SER A 474 80.71 40.37 -91.94
CA SER A 474 79.89 39.26 -91.44
C SER A 474 78.40 39.40 -91.77
N ALA A 475 78.04 40.11 -92.86
CA ALA A 475 76.65 40.45 -93.21
C ALA A 475 75.72 39.21 -93.28
N GLU A 476 76.14 38.15 -93.96
CA GLU A 476 75.36 36.89 -94.08
C GLU A 476 75.18 36.19 -92.72
N GLN A 477 76.23 36.16 -91.90
CA GLN A 477 76.21 35.54 -90.58
C GLN A 477 75.26 36.27 -89.62
N ILE A 478 75.22 37.61 -89.68
CA ILE A 478 74.29 38.43 -88.91
C ILE A 478 72.85 38.11 -89.31
N GLU A 479 72.55 38.02 -90.61
CA GLU A 479 71.19 37.71 -91.08
C GLU A 479 70.73 36.31 -90.67
N VAL A 480 71.59 35.29 -90.81
CA VAL A 480 71.29 33.92 -90.38
C VAL A 480 71.05 33.84 -88.87
N TYR A 481 71.88 34.53 -88.09
CA TYR A 481 71.75 34.58 -86.63
C TYR A 481 70.42 35.24 -86.19
N LEU A 482 70.06 36.39 -86.76
CA LEU A 482 68.80 37.07 -86.44
C LEU A 482 67.57 36.24 -86.82
N ARG A 483 67.57 35.58 -87.98
CA ARG A 483 66.51 34.63 -88.37
C ARG A 483 66.39 33.46 -87.38
N THR A 484 67.52 32.96 -86.89
CA THR A 484 67.55 31.88 -85.88
C THR A 484 66.96 32.35 -84.55
N CYS A 485 67.29 33.57 -84.11
CA CYS A 485 66.72 34.19 -82.91
C CYS A 485 65.19 34.39 -83.05
N GLU A 486 64.72 34.88 -84.20
CA GLU A 486 63.29 35.05 -84.46
C GLU A 486 62.52 33.71 -84.46
N ARG A 487 63.07 32.67 -85.08
CA ARG A 487 62.48 31.32 -85.08
C ARG A 487 62.33 30.80 -83.64
N LYS A 488 63.41 30.84 -82.86
CA LYS A 488 63.41 30.37 -81.47
C LYS A 488 62.46 31.17 -80.59
N ARG A 489 62.38 32.51 -80.77
CA ARG A 489 61.40 33.36 -80.08
C ARG A 489 59.95 32.96 -80.40
N ARG A 490 59.64 32.61 -81.66
CA ARG A 490 58.31 32.11 -82.04
C ARG A 490 57.98 30.76 -81.41
N GLU A 491 58.95 29.84 -81.37
CA GLU A 491 58.78 28.53 -80.69
C GLU A 491 58.46 28.68 -79.20
N VAL A 492 59.15 29.58 -78.50
CA VAL A 492 58.88 29.87 -77.08
C VAL A 492 57.50 30.50 -76.90
N GLY A 493 57.11 31.46 -77.75
CA GLY A 493 55.77 32.05 -77.69
C GLY A 493 54.63 31.04 -77.95
N GLN A 494 54.85 30.05 -78.82
CA GLN A 494 53.90 28.96 -79.02
C GLN A 494 53.82 28.03 -77.80
N ALA A 495 54.96 27.71 -77.16
CA ALA A 495 55.01 26.92 -75.94
C ALA A 495 54.31 27.63 -74.76
N GLU A 496 54.50 28.94 -74.60
CA GLU A 496 53.80 29.76 -73.59
C GLU A 496 52.28 29.78 -73.80
N ALA A 497 51.82 29.98 -75.04
CA ALA A 497 50.39 29.94 -75.37
C ALA A 497 49.77 28.55 -75.08
N GLN A 498 50.51 27.47 -75.34
CA GLN A 498 50.08 26.11 -75.03
C GLN A 498 50.06 25.84 -73.52
N ALA A 499 51.05 26.34 -72.76
CA ALA A 499 51.07 26.26 -71.30
C ALA A 499 49.84 26.98 -70.69
N ALA A 500 49.52 28.18 -71.16
CA ALA A 500 48.35 28.94 -70.70
C ALA A 500 47.02 28.19 -70.95
N ARG A 501 46.89 27.49 -72.09
CA ARG A 501 45.72 26.63 -72.38
C ARG A 501 45.61 25.45 -71.42
N LEU A 502 46.73 24.80 -71.10
CA LEU A 502 46.77 23.69 -70.14
C LEU A 502 46.40 24.16 -68.73
N GLU A 503 46.88 25.33 -68.29
CA GLU A 503 46.55 25.91 -66.99
C GLU A 503 45.07 26.28 -66.88
N ALA A 504 44.49 26.92 -67.89
CA ALA A 504 43.05 27.19 -67.92
C ALA A 504 42.23 25.90 -67.79
N ARG A 505 42.69 24.81 -68.42
CA ARG A 505 42.05 23.49 -68.29
C ARG A 505 42.22 22.88 -66.91
N VAL A 506 43.38 23.05 -66.27
CA VAL A 506 43.62 22.64 -64.88
C VAL A 506 42.67 23.36 -63.93
N THR A 507 42.47 24.68 -64.09
CA THR A 507 41.56 25.47 -63.24
C THR A 507 40.12 24.97 -63.35
N GLN A 508 39.66 24.69 -64.58
CA GLN A 508 38.33 24.10 -64.81
C GLN A 508 38.18 22.72 -64.14
N LEU A 509 39.16 21.83 -64.32
CA LEU A 509 39.11 20.48 -63.75
C LEU A 509 39.22 20.49 -62.21
N LYS A 510 39.98 21.42 -61.62
CA LYS A 510 40.05 21.61 -60.16
C LYS A 510 38.72 22.06 -59.57
N ALA A 511 38.01 22.99 -60.23
CA ALA A 511 36.67 23.42 -59.81
C ALA A 511 35.66 22.24 -59.80
N ILE A 512 35.78 21.33 -60.76
CA ILE A 512 34.98 20.09 -60.80
C ILE A 512 35.35 19.15 -59.64
N ASP A 513 36.64 18.93 -59.34
CA ASP A 513 37.08 18.09 -58.20
C ASP A 513 36.61 18.67 -56.85
N GLU A 514 36.61 20.00 -56.70
CA GLU A 514 36.14 20.66 -55.48
C GLU A 514 34.63 20.53 -55.29
N SER A 515 33.85 20.71 -56.37
CA SER A 515 32.41 20.46 -56.36
C SER A 515 32.10 18.99 -56.02
N LEU A 516 32.88 18.04 -56.54
CA LEU A 516 32.75 16.62 -56.23
C LEU A 516 33.05 16.30 -54.77
N LYS A 517 34.05 16.95 -54.15
CA LYS A 517 34.33 16.80 -52.71
C LYS A 517 33.14 17.24 -51.86
N GLN A 518 32.56 18.40 -52.17
CA GLN A 518 31.37 18.90 -51.48
C GLN A 518 30.21 17.90 -51.59
N GLN A 519 29.97 17.34 -52.78
CA GLN A 519 28.94 16.31 -52.96
C GLN A 519 29.25 15.04 -52.15
N PHE A 520 30.50 14.57 -52.09
CA PHE A 520 30.84 13.41 -51.28
C PHE A 520 30.61 13.62 -49.78
N ASP A 521 30.87 14.82 -49.27
CA ASP A 521 30.61 15.16 -47.88
C ASP A 521 29.10 15.25 -47.60
N SER A 522 28.31 15.85 -48.50
CA SER A 522 26.84 15.84 -48.43
C SER A 522 26.28 14.41 -48.49
N LYS A 523 26.79 13.55 -49.38
CA LYS A 523 26.42 12.12 -49.48
C LYS A 523 26.71 11.39 -48.17
N LYS A 524 27.89 11.59 -47.57
CA LYS A 524 28.25 10.97 -46.28
C LYS A 524 27.34 11.44 -45.14
N LEU A 525 27.03 12.74 -45.08
CA LEU A 525 26.14 13.30 -44.07
C LEU A 525 24.73 12.70 -44.20
N ALA A 526 24.16 12.70 -45.41
CA ALA A 526 22.84 12.15 -45.66
C ALA A 526 22.74 10.65 -45.30
N ILE A 527 23.77 9.85 -45.56
CA ILE A 527 23.81 8.43 -45.16
C ILE A 527 23.82 8.27 -43.63
N ARG A 528 24.63 9.07 -42.92
CA ARG A 528 24.70 9.02 -41.44
C ARG A 528 23.38 9.41 -40.80
N GLU A 529 22.81 10.55 -41.20
CA GLU A 529 21.53 11.05 -40.68
C GLU A 529 20.38 10.08 -41.01
N PHE A 530 20.36 9.51 -42.22
CA PHE A 530 19.38 8.47 -42.56
C PHE A 530 19.49 7.25 -41.65
N LYS A 531 20.71 6.80 -41.33
CA LYS A 531 20.94 5.67 -40.44
C LYS A 531 20.45 5.97 -39.02
N VAL A 532 20.80 7.12 -38.47
CA VAL A 532 20.34 7.57 -37.13
C VAL A 532 18.81 7.60 -37.07
N ALA A 533 18.14 8.22 -38.04
CA ALA A 533 16.68 8.28 -38.09
C ALA A 533 16.04 6.89 -38.26
N ASN A 534 16.73 5.94 -38.91
CA ASN A 534 16.25 4.58 -39.10
C ASN A 534 16.39 3.73 -37.82
N ASP A 535 17.50 3.88 -37.09
CA ASP A 535 17.73 3.20 -35.82
C ASP A 535 16.72 3.70 -34.76
N GLN A 536 16.50 5.02 -34.69
CA GLN A 536 15.45 5.62 -33.85
C GLN A 536 14.03 5.12 -34.19
N MET A 537 13.75 4.90 -35.48
CA MET A 537 12.47 4.33 -35.91
C MET A 537 12.29 2.88 -35.41
N ALA A 538 13.36 2.07 -35.42
CA ALA A 538 13.31 0.70 -34.92
C ALA A 538 13.05 0.64 -33.41
N ASP A 539 13.66 1.54 -32.64
CA ASP A 539 13.44 1.64 -31.20
C ASP A 539 12.01 2.11 -30.87
N LEU A 540 11.48 3.08 -31.62
CA LEU A 540 10.08 3.51 -31.46
C LEU A 540 9.07 2.39 -31.71
N ILE A 541 9.34 1.48 -32.67
CA ILE A 541 8.47 0.34 -32.93
C ILE A 541 8.44 -0.61 -31.71
N LYS A 542 9.60 -0.85 -31.09
CA LYS A 542 9.68 -1.67 -29.86
C LYS A 542 8.93 -1.01 -28.71
N GLN A 543 9.15 0.30 -28.50
CA GLN A 543 8.48 1.08 -27.44
C GLN A 543 6.96 1.10 -27.62
N LYS A 544 6.47 1.23 -28.86
CA LYS A 544 5.03 1.16 -29.18
C LYS A 544 4.45 -0.22 -28.85
N ALA A 545 5.16 -1.30 -29.15
CA ALA A 545 4.69 -2.65 -28.85
C ALA A 545 4.58 -2.90 -27.34
N THR A 546 5.55 -2.43 -26.54
CA THR A 546 5.49 -2.55 -25.08
C THR A 546 4.35 -1.73 -24.48
N LEU A 547 4.18 -0.46 -24.89
CA LEU A 547 3.09 0.38 -24.39
C LEU A 547 1.70 -0.16 -24.76
N LEU A 548 1.54 -0.80 -25.93
CA LEU A 548 0.27 -1.44 -26.27
C LEU A 548 -0.07 -2.61 -25.35
N ASN A 549 0.91 -3.44 -24.99
CA ASN A 549 0.70 -4.52 -24.02
C ASN A 549 0.37 -3.94 -22.64
N ASP A 550 1.13 -2.95 -22.18
CA ASP A 550 0.88 -2.27 -20.91
C ASP A 550 -0.51 -1.60 -20.88
N ALA A 551 -0.97 -1.03 -21.99
CA ALA A 551 -2.31 -0.44 -22.10
C ALA A 551 -3.43 -1.48 -21.97
N VAL A 552 -3.25 -2.67 -22.55
CA VAL A 552 -4.21 -3.78 -22.40
C VAL A 552 -4.24 -4.26 -20.94
N ASP A 553 -3.08 -4.44 -20.32
CA ASP A 553 -2.99 -4.85 -18.91
C ASP A 553 -3.56 -3.79 -17.97
N ASN A 554 -3.32 -2.51 -18.23
CA ASN A 554 -3.90 -1.39 -17.48
C ASN A 554 -5.42 -1.33 -17.64
N SER A 555 -5.94 -1.60 -18.84
CA SER A 555 -7.39 -1.69 -19.10
C SER A 555 -8.03 -2.83 -18.30
N HIS A 556 -7.45 -4.03 -18.35
CA HIS A 556 -7.92 -5.18 -17.57
C HIS A 556 -7.86 -4.92 -16.07
N PHE A 557 -6.78 -4.31 -15.57
CA PHE A 557 -6.63 -3.92 -14.17
C PHE A 557 -7.69 -2.90 -13.75
N ASN A 558 -7.87 -1.85 -14.55
CA ASN A 558 -8.87 -0.81 -14.29
C ASN A 558 -10.30 -1.36 -14.34
N GLN A 559 -10.58 -2.34 -15.21
CA GLN A 559 -11.86 -3.03 -15.24
C GLN A 559 -12.06 -3.87 -13.97
N LEU A 560 -11.05 -4.63 -13.55
CA LEU A 560 -11.07 -5.36 -12.28
C LEU A 560 -11.34 -4.43 -11.09
N LEU A 561 -10.75 -3.22 -11.04
CA LEU A 561 -11.03 -2.25 -9.98
C LEU A 561 -12.49 -1.79 -9.98
N LYS A 562 -13.10 -1.57 -11.16
CA LYS A 562 -14.53 -1.24 -11.27
C LYS A 562 -15.41 -2.41 -10.82
N ASP A 563 -15.05 -3.62 -11.20
CA ASP A 563 -15.76 -4.84 -10.80
C ASP A 563 -15.65 -5.03 -9.28
N LEU A 564 -14.47 -4.76 -8.69
CA LEU A 564 -14.27 -4.76 -7.23
C LEU A 564 -15.12 -3.71 -6.52
N GLU A 565 -15.24 -2.49 -7.05
CA GLU A 565 -16.14 -1.48 -6.48
C GLU A 565 -17.61 -1.93 -6.53
N ALA A 566 -18.05 -2.49 -7.66
CA ALA A 566 -19.41 -2.99 -7.83
C ALA A 566 -19.70 -4.16 -6.87
N GLU A 567 -18.81 -5.14 -6.82
CA GLU A 567 -18.95 -6.32 -5.98
C GLU A 567 -18.75 -6.01 -4.50
N TYR A 568 -18.03 -4.94 -4.14
CA TYR A 568 -18.00 -4.45 -2.77
C TYR A 568 -19.39 -4.01 -2.31
N ARG A 569 -20.18 -3.36 -3.18
CA ARG A 569 -21.57 -3.02 -2.88
C ARG A 569 -22.42 -4.27 -2.69
N THR A 570 -22.26 -5.25 -3.57
CA THR A 570 -22.95 -6.55 -3.47
C THR A 570 -22.60 -7.26 -2.17
N LEU A 571 -21.32 -7.40 -1.85
CA LEU A 571 -20.82 -8.04 -0.63
C LEU A 571 -21.34 -7.35 0.63
N TYR A 572 -21.31 -6.01 0.66
CA TYR A 572 -21.82 -5.23 1.78
C TYR A 572 -23.32 -5.47 2.00
N ARG A 573 -24.11 -5.47 0.93
CA ARG A 573 -25.54 -5.79 0.98
C ARG A 573 -25.79 -7.22 1.43
N ASP A 574 -25.09 -8.19 0.85
CA ASP A 574 -25.23 -9.61 1.20
C ASP A 574 -24.90 -9.86 2.69
N LEU A 575 -23.92 -9.13 3.25
CA LEU A 575 -23.59 -9.18 4.68
C LEU A 575 -24.71 -8.60 5.56
N LEU A 576 -25.32 -7.48 5.16
CA LEU A 576 -26.46 -6.90 5.87
C LEU A 576 -27.69 -7.82 5.81
N ASP A 577 -28.00 -8.35 4.63
CA ASP A 577 -29.09 -9.30 4.44
C ASP A 577 -28.86 -10.56 5.27
N TYR A 578 -27.62 -11.06 5.34
CA TYR A 578 -27.27 -12.19 6.19
C TYR A 578 -27.50 -11.90 7.69
N LYS A 579 -27.12 -10.71 8.18
CA LYS A 579 -27.41 -10.29 9.56
C LYS A 579 -28.92 -10.24 9.81
N LEU A 580 -29.67 -9.58 8.94
CA LEU A 580 -31.11 -9.39 9.09
C LEU A 580 -31.88 -10.71 9.01
N GLU A 581 -31.46 -11.64 8.16
CA GLU A 581 -32.02 -12.99 8.09
C GLU A 581 -31.75 -13.78 9.39
N LEU A 582 -30.57 -13.65 9.99
CA LEU A 582 -30.28 -14.27 11.30
C LEU A 582 -31.15 -13.68 12.42
N GLU A 583 -31.30 -12.35 12.47
CA GLU A 583 -32.17 -11.67 13.43
C GLU A 583 -33.62 -12.09 13.25
N LYS A 584 -34.13 -12.03 12.02
CA LYS A 584 -35.49 -12.46 11.65
C LYS A 584 -35.74 -13.90 12.06
N THR A 585 -34.82 -14.80 11.75
CA THR A 585 -34.91 -16.22 12.13
C THR A 585 -34.99 -16.40 13.64
N ARG A 586 -34.35 -15.54 14.44
CA ARG A 586 -34.40 -15.62 15.90
C ARG A 586 -35.70 -15.04 16.48
N ILE A 587 -36.18 -13.90 15.97
CA ILE A 587 -37.36 -13.20 16.50
C ILE A 587 -38.71 -13.78 16.06
N THR A 588 -38.84 -14.40 14.89
CA THR A 588 -40.16 -14.83 14.40
C THR A 588 -40.76 -15.93 15.30
N GLY A 589 -41.91 -15.68 15.92
CA GLY A 589 -42.63 -16.69 16.71
C GLY A 589 -42.21 -16.77 18.19
N ILE A 590 -41.39 -15.84 18.69
CA ILE A 590 -41.07 -15.74 20.13
C ILE A 590 -41.91 -14.66 20.84
N GLU A 591 -42.61 -13.81 20.10
CA GLU A 591 -43.29 -12.61 20.60
C GLU A 591 -44.28 -12.90 21.73
N ALA A 592 -45.20 -13.84 21.50
CA ALA A 592 -46.25 -14.18 22.46
C ALA A 592 -45.66 -14.78 23.76
N LYS A 593 -44.69 -15.68 23.61
CA LYS A 593 -44.09 -16.36 24.76
C LYS A 593 -43.12 -15.47 25.53
N ALA A 594 -42.43 -14.54 24.85
CA ALA A 594 -41.63 -13.51 25.50
C ALA A 594 -42.50 -12.57 26.36
N ALA A 595 -43.69 -12.17 25.86
CA ALA A 595 -44.64 -11.39 26.64
C ALA A 595 -45.20 -12.18 27.84
N GLU A 596 -45.45 -13.48 27.69
CA GLU A 596 -45.87 -14.36 28.77
C GLU A 596 -44.80 -14.49 29.87
N TYR A 597 -43.55 -14.76 29.50
CA TYR A 597 -42.44 -14.84 30.45
C TYR A 597 -42.21 -13.52 31.18
N TYR A 598 -42.34 -12.39 30.48
CA TYR A 598 -42.22 -11.07 31.10
C TYR A 598 -43.29 -10.85 32.17
N ARG A 599 -44.57 -11.13 31.84
CA ARG A 599 -45.66 -11.03 32.81
C ARG A 599 -45.48 -11.97 34.00
N ALA A 600 -44.99 -13.18 33.77
CA ALA A 600 -44.73 -14.14 34.85
C ALA A 600 -43.64 -13.64 35.81
N ILE A 601 -42.57 -13.02 35.29
CA ILE A 601 -41.50 -12.45 36.12
C ILE A 601 -42.01 -11.22 36.91
N ASN A 602 -42.92 -10.46 36.33
CA ASN A 602 -43.45 -9.19 36.86
C ASN A 602 -44.89 -9.30 37.42
N ASN A 603 -45.30 -10.51 37.86
CA ASN A 603 -46.69 -10.83 38.22
C ASN A 603 -47.25 -10.07 39.45
N HIS A 604 -46.43 -9.26 40.13
CA HIS A 604 -46.81 -8.50 41.31
C HIS A 604 -46.62 -6.98 41.13
N ASP A 605 -46.25 -6.56 39.92
CA ASP A 605 -46.06 -5.15 39.56
C ASP A 605 -47.42 -4.50 39.30
N ASP A 606 -47.47 -3.16 39.39
CA ASP A 606 -48.70 -2.42 39.15
C ASP A 606 -49.24 -2.65 37.72
N ASP A 607 -50.57 -2.66 37.56
CA ASP A 607 -51.24 -2.93 36.28
C ASP A 607 -50.76 -2.03 35.12
N HIS A 608 -50.27 -0.82 35.41
CA HIS A 608 -49.78 0.14 34.42
C HIS A 608 -48.38 -0.20 33.87
N GLU A 609 -47.61 -1.06 34.54
CA GLU A 609 -46.30 -1.54 34.10
C GLU A 609 -46.38 -2.88 33.35
N GLN A 610 -47.58 -3.47 33.28
CA GLN A 610 -47.82 -4.72 32.57
C GLN A 610 -47.88 -4.51 31.04
N ILE A 611 -47.25 -5.44 30.32
CA ILE A 611 -47.31 -5.48 28.85
C ILE A 611 -48.33 -6.54 28.38
N ALA A 612 -49.18 -6.16 27.43
CA ALA A 612 -50.15 -7.05 26.80
C ALA A 612 -49.51 -7.88 25.68
N SER A 613 -48.71 -7.25 24.83
CA SER A 613 -48.00 -7.93 23.73
C SER A 613 -46.67 -7.27 23.40
N LEU A 614 -45.83 -8.01 22.70
CA LEU A 614 -44.52 -7.58 22.22
C LEU A 614 -44.43 -7.81 20.71
N SER A 615 -43.82 -6.88 19.97
CA SER A 615 -43.53 -7.03 18.55
C SER A 615 -42.14 -6.49 18.20
N PHE A 616 -41.60 -6.95 17.07
CA PHE A 616 -40.30 -6.51 16.55
C PHE A 616 -40.49 -5.74 15.25
N ASP A 617 -40.23 -4.43 15.28
CA ASP A 617 -40.37 -3.54 14.12
C ASP A 617 -39.04 -3.38 13.40
N ARG A 618 -39.02 -3.69 12.09
CA ARG A 618 -37.83 -3.49 11.26
C ARG A 618 -37.66 -2.00 10.92
N GLN A 619 -36.51 -1.43 11.28
CA GLN A 619 -36.08 -0.09 10.88
C GLN A 619 -34.81 -0.17 10.04
N ALA A 620 -34.93 0.03 8.72
CA ALA A 620 -33.84 -0.03 7.74
C ALA A 620 -32.94 -1.27 7.93
N ASP A 621 -31.80 -1.09 8.62
CA ASP A 621 -30.72 -2.06 8.85
C ASP A 621 -30.77 -2.73 10.25
N SER A 622 -31.86 -2.56 11.00
CA SER A 622 -32.01 -3.06 12.38
C SER A 622 -33.48 -3.37 12.76
N TYR A 623 -33.68 -3.94 13.95
CA TYR A 623 -35.00 -4.15 14.55
C TYR A 623 -35.11 -3.45 15.91
N ARG A 624 -36.29 -2.90 16.20
CA ARG A 624 -36.67 -2.31 17.50
C ARG A 624 -37.74 -3.13 18.18
N ILE A 625 -37.75 -3.12 19.51
CA ILE A 625 -38.75 -3.84 20.32
C ILE A 625 -39.88 -2.86 20.65
N LYS A 626 -41.09 -3.19 20.20
CA LYS A 626 -42.31 -2.47 20.57
C LYS A 626 -43.11 -3.27 21.56
N ILE A 627 -43.66 -2.59 22.55
CA ILE A 627 -44.56 -3.16 23.54
C ILE A 627 -45.93 -2.51 23.39
N THR A 628 -46.97 -3.31 23.61
CA THR A 628 -48.35 -2.84 23.70
C THR A 628 -48.76 -2.91 25.16
N ASN A 629 -49.10 -1.77 25.76
CA ASN A 629 -49.62 -1.73 27.13
C ASN A 629 -51.05 -2.30 27.19
N VAL A 630 -51.53 -2.58 28.41
CA VAL A 630 -52.92 -3.01 28.65
C VAL A 630 -53.94 -2.00 28.09
N ASP A 631 -53.58 -0.71 28.06
CA ASP A 631 -54.38 0.39 27.48
C ASP A 631 -54.39 0.42 25.93
N GLY A 632 -53.67 -0.49 25.28
CA GLY A 632 -53.60 -0.60 23.81
C GLY A 632 -52.62 0.35 23.11
N SER A 633 -51.86 1.15 23.84
CA SER A 633 -50.83 2.04 23.28
C SER A 633 -49.59 1.26 22.83
N LEU A 634 -49.06 1.58 21.65
CA LEU A 634 -47.83 0.99 21.09
C LEU A 634 -46.63 1.89 21.39
N LEU A 635 -45.69 1.39 22.18
CA LEU A 635 -44.56 2.16 22.71
C LEU A 635 -43.23 1.48 22.40
N ASP A 636 -42.15 2.27 22.34
CA ASP A 636 -40.79 1.73 22.27
C ASP A 636 -40.33 1.28 23.65
N ALA A 637 -39.95 0.00 23.78
CA ALA A 637 -39.59 -0.59 25.07
C ALA A 637 -38.48 0.19 25.79
N PHE A 638 -37.47 0.66 25.04
CA PHE A 638 -36.31 1.38 25.58
C PHE A 638 -36.62 2.81 26.02
N SER A 639 -37.72 3.38 25.53
CA SER A 639 -38.13 4.74 25.89
C SER A 639 -39.00 4.79 27.14
N VAL A 640 -39.57 3.66 27.56
CA VAL A 640 -40.63 3.60 28.58
C VAL A 640 -40.26 2.72 29.76
N LEU A 641 -39.58 1.59 29.53
CA LEU A 641 -39.24 0.65 30.61
C LEU A 641 -38.02 1.11 31.41
N SER A 642 -38.05 0.88 32.72
CA SER A 642 -36.90 1.06 33.61
C SER A 642 -35.80 0.04 33.32
N GLU A 643 -34.60 0.27 33.85
CA GLU A 643 -33.47 -0.65 33.66
C GLU A 643 -33.79 -2.08 34.17
N GLY A 644 -34.45 -2.19 35.33
CA GLY A 644 -34.91 -3.47 35.89
C GLY A 644 -35.86 -4.21 34.95
N HIS A 645 -36.85 -3.49 34.41
CA HIS A 645 -37.81 -4.05 33.44
C HIS A 645 -37.15 -4.42 32.11
N LEU A 646 -36.16 -3.66 31.64
CA LEU A 646 -35.39 -4.04 30.45
C LEU A 646 -34.58 -5.32 30.69
N ARG A 647 -34.00 -5.53 31.88
CA ARG A 647 -33.32 -6.79 32.21
C ARG A 647 -34.29 -7.97 32.27
N ALA A 648 -35.47 -7.79 32.85
CA ALA A 648 -36.54 -8.80 32.86
C ALA A 648 -37.03 -9.12 31.43
N LEU A 649 -37.17 -8.10 30.58
CA LEU A 649 -37.52 -8.25 29.17
C LEU A 649 -36.45 -9.01 28.39
N GLY A 650 -35.17 -8.66 28.58
CA GLY A 650 -34.05 -9.37 27.95
C GLY A 650 -34.03 -10.84 28.34
N LEU A 651 -34.24 -11.16 29.62
CA LEU A 651 -34.37 -12.55 30.09
C LEU A 651 -35.54 -13.26 29.42
N SER A 652 -36.71 -12.62 29.36
CA SER A 652 -37.93 -13.19 28.78
C SER A 652 -37.78 -13.54 27.29
N ILE A 653 -37.12 -12.67 26.52
CA ILE A 653 -36.82 -12.91 25.11
C ILE A 653 -35.85 -14.08 24.94
N LEU A 654 -34.84 -14.20 25.80
CA LEU A 654 -33.89 -15.32 25.76
C LEU A 654 -34.54 -16.66 26.12
N LEU A 655 -35.46 -16.68 27.09
CA LEU A 655 -36.23 -17.87 27.45
C LEU A 655 -37.16 -18.30 26.31
N ALA A 656 -37.88 -17.36 25.70
CA ALA A 656 -38.74 -17.64 24.55
C ALA A 656 -37.93 -18.16 23.34
N MET A 657 -36.73 -17.61 23.12
CA MET A 657 -35.80 -18.11 22.10
C MET A 657 -35.33 -19.54 22.43
N ALA A 658 -35.05 -19.85 23.69
CA ALA A 658 -34.63 -21.18 24.10
C ALA A 658 -35.75 -22.21 23.85
N GLU A 659 -36.99 -21.88 24.21
CA GLU A 659 -38.16 -22.73 24.00
C GLU A 659 -38.44 -22.99 22.52
N LYS A 660 -38.43 -21.93 21.69
CA LYS A 660 -38.61 -22.06 20.24
C LYS A 660 -37.59 -23.01 19.61
N ASN A 661 -36.34 -22.97 20.07
CA ASN A 661 -35.28 -23.86 19.58
C ASN A 661 -35.24 -25.21 20.32
N ASN A 662 -36.14 -25.43 21.28
CA ASN A 662 -36.25 -26.62 22.11
C ASN A 662 -34.90 -27.02 22.74
N PHE A 663 -34.23 -26.05 23.37
CA PHE A 663 -32.93 -26.31 23.98
C PHE A 663 -33.06 -27.24 25.20
N PRO A 664 -32.29 -28.34 25.26
CA PRO A 664 -32.39 -29.30 26.36
C PRO A 664 -31.66 -28.84 27.63
N LEU A 665 -30.88 -27.77 27.54
CA LEU A 665 -30.06 -27.19 28.60
C LEU A 665 -30.15 -25.66 28.56
N ILE A 666 -30.26 -25.03 29.73
CA ILE A 666 -29.99 -23.59 29.92
C ILE A 666 -29.01 -23.40 31.09
N VAL A 667 -27.98 -22.60 30.87
CA VAL A 667 -26.97 -22.20 31.85
C VAL A 667 -27.16 -20.71 32.17
N PHE A 668 -27.45 -20.42 33.44
CA PHE A 668 -27.59 -19.07 33.97
C PHE A 668 -26.32 -18.70 34.74
N ASP A 669 -25.49 -17.83 34.15
CA ASP A 669 -24.29 -17.30 34.80
C ASP A 669 -24.59 -16.01 35.56
N ASP A 670 -24.87 -16.15 36.86
CA ASP A 670 -25.15 -15.04 37.79
C ASP A 670 -26.31 -14.11 37.37
N VAL A 671 -27.19 -14.59 36.48
CA VAL A 671 -28.28 -13.84 35.83
C VAL A 671 -29.27 -13.25 36.83
N VAL A 672 -29.62 -14.01 37.85
CA VAL A 672 -30.60 -13.62 38.88
C VAL A 672 -30.19 -12.33 39.58
N ASN A 673 -28.88 -12.09 39.72
CA ASN A 673 -28.37 -10.89 40.37
C ASN A 673 -28.42 -9.65 39.49
N ALA A 674 -28.73 -9.79 38.19
CA ALA A 674 -29.08 -8.67 37.33
C ALA A 674 -30.51 -8.18 37.59
N ILE A 675 -31.37 -9.01 38.19
CA ILE A 675 -32.79 -8.71 38.37
C ILE A 675 -33.06 -8.27 39.80
N ASP A 676 -34.00 -7.35 39.96
CA ASP A 676 -34.38 -6.77 41.25
C ASP A 676 -34.94 -7.83 42.19
N THR A 677 -34.68 -7.66 43.49
CA THR A 677 -34.93 -8.67 44.52
C THR A 677 -36.40 -9.12 44.56
N GLU A 678 -37.33 -8.23 44.27
CA GLU A 678 -38.78 -8.48 44.27
C GLU A 678 -39.22 -9.48 43.18
N HIS A 679 -38.61 -9.43 41.99
CA HIS A 679 -38.96 -10.35 40.89
C HIS A 679 -38.25 -11.70 40.98
N ARG A 680 -37.21 -11.83 41.82
CA ARG A 680 -36.40 -13.07 41.92
C ARG A 680 -37.22 -14.28 42.37
N SER A 681 -38.24 -14.08 43.21
CA SER A 681 -39.15 -15.16 43.61
C SER A 681 -39.90 -15.73 42.42
N ASN A 682 -40.41 -14.84 41.56
CA ASN A 682 -41.24 -15.20 40.43
C ASN A 682 -40.43 -15.97 39.38
N ILE A 683 -39.12 -15.69 39.28
CA ILE A 683 -38.19 -16.49 38.46
C ILE A 683 -38.08 -17.93 38.97
N ILE A 684 -37.99 -18.13 40.29
CA ILE A 684 -37.94 -19.49 40.85
C ILE A 684 -39.26 -20.21 40.54
N ASP A 685 -40.39 -19.56 40.77
CA ASP A 685 -41.70 -20.13 40.48
C ASP A 685 -41.83 -20.48 39.00
N LEU A 686 -41.36 -19.61 38.10
CA LEU A 686 -41.32 -19.85 36.66
C LEU A 686 -40.48 -21.08 36.29
N PHE A 687 -39.34 -21.29 36.95
CA PHE A 687 -38.47 -22.45 36.69
C PHE A 687 -39.15 -23.80 36.98
N PHE A 688 -40.10 -23.85 37.90
CA PHE A 688 -40.80 -25.08 38.29
C PHE A 688 -42.21 -25.20 37.70
N SER A 689 -42.89 -24.07 37.42
CA SER A 689 -44.27 -24.05 36.91
C SER A 689 -44.37 -24.13 35.39
N ASP A 690 -43.46 -23.51 34.63
CA ASP A 690 -43.55 -23.47 33.18
C ASP A 690 -43.34 -24.85 32.53
N ALA A 691 -44.13 -25.14 31.49
CA ALA A 691 -44.19 -26.45 30.85
C ALA A 691 -42.88 -26.86 30.16
N TYR A 692 -42.15 -25.90 29.59
CA TYR A 692 -40.85 -26.11 28.96
C TYR A 692 -39.75 -26.12 30.02
N LEU A 693 -39.69 -25.09 30.87
CA LEU A 693 -38.59 -24.93 31.85
C LEU A 693 -38.54 -26.07 32.88
N ARG A 694 -39.67 -26.68 33.27
CA ARG A 694 -39.65 -27.82 34.21
C ARG A 694 -39.06 -29.10 33.61
N ARG A 695 -38.97 -29.20 32.28
CA ARG A 695 -38.57 -30.44 31.56
C ARG A 695 -37.13 -30.43 31.08
N ILE A 696 -36.49 -29.27 31.07
CA ILE A 696 -35.11 -29.10 30.59
C ILE A 696 -34.11 -29.14 31.75
N GLN A 697 -32.86 -29.41 31.42
CA GLN A 697 -31.77 -29.27 32.37
C GLN A 697 -31.41 -27.79 32.56
N MET A 698 -31.18 -27.39 33.80
CA MET A 698 -30.79 -26.04 34.16
C MET A 698 -29.55 -26.08 35.04
N VAL A 699 -28.59 -25.22 34.75
CA VAL A 699 -27.42 -24.95 35.59
C VAL A 699 -27.48 -23.48 35.99
N VAL A 700 -27.74 -23.23 37.27
CA VAL A 700 -27.92 -21.88 37.80
C VAL A 700 -26.77 -21.55 38.74
N THR A 701 -25.98 -20.53 38.45
CA THR A 701 -24.98 -19.99 39.38
C THR A 701 -25.50 -18.71 40.03
N THR A 702 -25.25 -18.54 41.34
CA THR A 702 -25.62 -17.32 42.06
C THR A 702 -24.68 -17.04 43.22
N HIS A 703 -24.51 -15.77 43.57
CA HIS A 703 -23.93 -15.34 44.84
C HIS A 703 -24.97 -14.92 45.89
N ASP A 704 -26.24 -14.86 45.51
CA ASP A 704 -27.34 -14.57 46.44
C ASP A 704 -27.68 -15.84 47.22
N ARG A 705 -27.39 -15.79 48.52
CA ARG A 705 -27.66 -16.89 49.45
C ARG A 705 -29.15 -17.11 49.65
N LEU A 706 -29.95 -16.05 49.72
CA LEU A 706 -31.39 -16.15 49.93
C LEU A 706 -32.06 -16.79 48.72
N PHE A 707 -31.66 -16.38 47.51
CA PHE A 707 -32.13 -17.01 46.28
C PHE A 707 -31.78 -18.51 46.25
N TRP A 708 -30.53 -18.85 46.55
CA TRP A 708 -30.09 -20.25 46.59
C TRP A 708 -30.86 -21.09 47.61
N GLU A 709 -31.05 -20.57 48.82
CA GLU A 709 -31.82 -21.23 49.87
C GLU A 709 -33.28 -21.42 49.45
N ARG A 710 -33.93 -20.39 48.90
CA ARG A 710 -35.31 -20.45 48.43
C ARG A 710 -35.48 -21.42 47.26
N PHE A 711 -34.54 -21.44 46.32
CA PHE A 711 -34.54 -22.41 45.23
C PHE A 711 -34.46 -23.85 45.74
N CYS A 712 -33.55 -24.13 46.68
CA CYS A 712 -33.43 -25.47 47.28
C CYS A 712 -34.73 -25.88 47.98
N ILE A 713 -35.34 -24.97 48.73
CA ILE A 713 -36.61 -25.20 49.43
C ILE A 713 -37.72 -25.58 48.44
N ILE A 714 -37.88 -24.80 47.36
CA ILE A 714 -38.91 -25.07 46.36
C ILE A 714 -38.59 -26.37 45.59
N ALA A 715 -37.33 -26.63 45.27
CA ALA A 715 -36.90 -27.86 44.63
C ALA A 715 -37.19 -29.11 45.47
N ASP A 716 -36.95 -29.05 46.80
CA ASP A 716 -37.25 -30.13 47.74
C ASP A 716 -38.76 -30.39 47.87
N ARG A 717 -39.58 -29.34 47.75
CA ARG A 717 -41.05 -29.43 47.84
C ARG A 717 -41.71 -29.89 46.54
N HIS A 718 -41.05 -29.67 45.41
CA HIS A 718 -41.59 -29.99 44.09
C HIS A 718 -41.70 -31.51 43.89
N PRO A 719 -42.69 -32.03 43.11
CA PRO A 719 -42.79 -33.47 42.80
C PRO A 719 -41.56 -34.09 42.11
N GLN A 720 -40.61 -33.27 41.66
CA GLN A 720 -39.35 -33.69 41.03
C GLN A 720 -38.14 -33.49 41.97
N CYS A 721 -38.35 -33.59 43.29
CA CYS A 721 -37.32 -33.36 44.30
C CYS A 721 -36.12 -34.32 44.19
N ASP A 722 -36.26 -35.47 43.53
CA ASP A 722 -35.19 -36.41 43.22
C ASP A 722 -34.30 -35.97 42.04
N GLN A 723 -34.70 -34.94 41.28
CA GLN A 723 -34.06 -34.51 40.03
C GLN A 723 -33.41 -33.13 40.14
N HIS A 724 -33.00 -32.76 41.35
CA HIS A 724 -32.19 -31.57 41.59
C HIS A 724 -30.86 -31.88 42.28
N ALA A 725 -29.87 -31.01 42.10
CA ALA A 725 -28.62 -31.02 42.83
C ALA A 725 -28.26 -29.59 43.25
N SER A 726 -27.67 -29.48 44.44
CA SER A 726 -27.22 -28.21 45.01
C SER A 726 -25.76 -28.34 45.43
N HIS A 727 -24.95 -27.37 45.02
CA HIS A 727 -23.52 -27.36 45.29
C HIS A 727 -23.07 -26.00 45.76
N VAL A 728 -22.05 -25.99 46.62
CA VAL A 728 -21.34 -24.78 47.03
C VAL A 728 -19.94 -24.83 46.41
N LEU A 729 -19.58 -23.77 45.69
CA LEU A 729 -18.24 -23.60 45.12
C LEU A 729 -17.37 -22.78 46.07
N SER A 730 -16.15 -23.25 46.30
CA SER A 730 -15.13 -22.51 47.05
C SER A 730 -13.82 -22.48 46.26
N TYR A 731 -13.14 -21.34 46.26
CA TYR A 731 -11.88 -21.19 45.57
C TYR A 731 -10.70 -21.34 46.53
N THR A 732 -9.81 -22.28 46.23
CA THR A 732 -8.56 -22.51 46.98
C THR A 732 -7.34 -22.12 46.14
N ASN A 733 -6.16 -22.06 46.77
CA ASN A 733 -4.88 -21.89 46.06
C ASN A 733 -4.64 -22.94 44.97
N LYS A 734 -5.19 -24.16 45.15
CA LYS A 734 -5.13 -25.26 44.18
C LYS A 734 -6.35 -25.32 43.23
N GLY A 735 -7.29 -24.40 43.35
CA GLY A 735 -8.44 -24.24 42.43
C GLY A 735 -9.80 -24.46 43.09
N ILE A 736 -10.83 -24.56 42.24
CA ILE A 736 -12.22 -24.70 42.68
C ILE A 736 -12.45 -26.08 43.30
N VAL A 737 -12.99 -26.05 44.52
CA VAL A 737 -13.56 -27.20 45.22
C VAL A 737 -15.07 -27.09 45.16
N VAL A 738 -15.72 -28.20 44.78
CA VAL A 738 -17.18 -28.31 44.76
C VAL A 738 -17.61 -29.15 45.95
N ILE A 739 -18.51 -28.60 46.75
CA ILE A 739 -19.06 -29.26 47.93
C ILE A 739 -20.54 -29.54 47.66
N ASP A 740 -20.92 -30.81 47.68
CA ASP A 740 -22.32 -31.21 47.55
C ASP A 740 -23.09 -30.75 48.79
N HIS A 741 -24.11 -29.92 48.57
CA HIS A 741 -24.99 -29.46 49.62
C HIS A 741 -26.35 -30.12 49.40
N ALA A 742 -26.72 -31.07 50.26
CA ALA A 742 -28.04 -31.66 50.14
C ALA A 742 -29.10 -30.64 50.60
N GLY A 743 -30.14 -30.47 49.78
CA GLY A 743 -31.34 -29.73 50.14
C GLY A 743 -32.00 -30.30 51.40
N GLY A 744 -32.81 -29.47 52.05
CA GLY A 744 -33.59 -29.84 53.23
C GLY A 744 -33.05 -29.29 54.55
N PHE A 745 -33.95 -28.73 55.36
CA PHE A 745 -33.63 -28.25 56.71
C PHE A 745 -33.15 -29.38 57.62
N GLN A 746 -33.62 -30.61 57.41
CA GLN A 746 -33.24 -31.74 58.24
C GLN A 746 -31.74 -32.03 58.23
N LYS A 747 -31.13 -32.10 57.04
CA LYS A 747 -29.68 -32.31 56.92
C LYS A 747 -28.89 -31.11 57.43
N LYS A 748 -29.40 -29.88 57.21
CA LYS A 748 -28.78 -28.65 57.71
C LYS A 748 -28.72 -28.61 59.24
N VAL A 749 -29.76 -29.07 59.92
CA VAL A 749 -29.78 -29.24 61.39
C VAL A 749 -28.69 -30.22 61.82
N TYR A 750 -28.61 -31.40 61.21
CA TYR A 750 -27.56 -32.38 61.55
C TYR A 750 -26.13 -31.88 61.27
N VAL A 751 -25.90 -31.20 60.15
CA VAL A 751 -24.59 -30.63 59.81
C VAL A 751 -24.21 -29.56 60.83
N ALA A 752 -25.12 -28.64 61.18
CA ALA A 752 -24.88 -27.63 62.20
C ALA A 752 -24.56 -28.28 63.57
N LEU A 753 -25.30 -29.31 63.96
CA LEU A 753 -25.04 -30.05 65.20
C LEU A 753 -23.72 -30.82 65.18
N SER A 754 -23.27 -31.32 64.02
CA SER A 754 -22.00 -32.04 63.87
C SER A 754 -20.77 -31.16 64.13
N VAL A 755 -20.92 -29.83 63.93
CA VAL A 755 -19.90 -28.82 64.25
C VAL A 755 -20.23 -28.06 65.54
N PHE A 756 -21.17 -28.58 66.35
CA PHE A 756 -21.64 -27.98 67.61
C PHE A 756 -22.22 -26.56 67.48
N ASP A 757 -22.70 -26.18 66.29
CA ASP A 757 -23.40 -24.91 66.05
C ASP A 757 -24.90 -25.04 66.39
N VAL A 758 -25.18 -25.03 67.68
CA VAL A 758 -26.54 -25.15 68.25
C VAL A 758 -27.46 -24.03 67.75
N ARG A 759 -26.93 -22.80 67.58
CA ARG A 759 -27.71 -21.63 67.18
C ARG A 759 -28.21 -21.77 65.75
N GLN A 760 -27.31 -22.15 64.84
CA GLN A 760 -27.66 -22.35 63.44
C GLN A 760 -28.63 -23.53 63.28
N ALA A 761 -28.46 -24.60 64.07
CA ALA A 761 -29.39 -25.72 64.11
C ALA A 761 -30.80 -25.29 64.55
N LEU A 762 -30.93 -24.48 65.60
CA LEU A 762 -32.21 -23.94 66.06
C LEU A 762 -32.89 -23.03 65.02
N LEU A 763 -32.11 -22.18 64.34
CA LEU A 763 -32.63 -21.35 63.26
C LEU A 763 -33.21 -22.20 62.13
N TYR A 764 -32.52 -23.26 61.73
CA TYR A 764 -33.03 -24.19 60.71
C TYR A 764 -34.27 -24.96 61.17
N CYS A 765 -34.33 -25.40 62.43
CA CYS A 765 -35.54 -25.97 63.01
C CYS A 765 -36.73 -25.00 62.94
N ARG A 766 -36.52 -23.72 63.27
CA ARG A 766 -37.56 -22.70 63.21
C ARG A 766 -38.08 -22.46 61.79
N ILE A 767 -37.18 -22.25 60.83
CA ILE A 767 -37.58 -22.00 59.44
C ILE A 767 -38.31 -23.21 58.85
N TRP A 768 -37.88 -24.42 59.23
CA TRP A 768 -38.55 -25.66 58.83
C TRP A 768 -39.99 -25.72 59.37
N PHE A 769 -40.17 -25.45 60.66
CA PHE A 769 -41.48 -25.42 61.29
C PHE A 769 -42.40 -24.36 60.67
N GLU A 770 -41.92 -23.12 60.54
CA GLU A 770 -42.68 -22.00 59.94
C GLU A 770 -43.15 -22.32 58.52
N SER A 771 -42.22 -22.81 57.71
CA SER A 771 -42.47 -23.24 56.34
C SER A 771 -43.55 -24.31 56.25
N MET A 772 -43.45 -25.31 57.10
CA MET A 772 -44.34 -26.48 57.14
C MET A 772 -45.76 -26.08 57.53
N VAL A 773 -45.91 -25.21 58.53
CA VAL A 773 -47.22 -24.71 58.96
C VAL A 773 -47.89 -23.88 57.86
N LEU A 774 -47.15 -22.97 57.23
CA LEU A 774 -47.68 -22.16 56.13
C LEU A 774 -48.10 -23.01 54.94
N GLU A 775 -47.30 -24.02 54.56
CA GLU A 775 -47.63 -24.97 53.50
C GLU A 775 -48.94 -25.70 53.81
N PHE A 776 -49.09 -26.21 55.03
CA PHE A 776 -50.32 -26.89 55.44
C PHE A 776 -51.54 -25.97 55.39
N CYS A 777 -51.41 -24.73 55.88
CA CYS A 777 -52.50 -23.75 55.85
C CYS A 777 -52.93 -23.40 54.42
N ILE A 778 -51.96 -23.28 53.49
CA ILE A 778 -52.23 -23.00 52.07
C ILE A 778 -52.92 -24.19 51.40
N GLU A 779 -52.40 -25.41 51.56
CA GLU A 779 -52.96 -26.62 50.94
C GLU A 779 -54.38 -26.93 51.42
N ASN A 780 -54.68 -26.64 52.70
CA ASN A 780 -55.99 -26.89 53.30
C ASN A 780 -56.93 -25.67 53.26
N GLY A 781 -56.54 -24.57 52.62
CA GLY A 781 -57.38 -23.39 52.46
C GLY A 781 -57.81 -22.74 53.78
N VAL A 782 -56.93 -22.73 54.79
CA VAL A 782 -57.26 -22.24 56.14
C VAL A 782 -57.50 -20.73 56.13
N THR A 783 -58.69 -20.31 56.51
CA THR A 783 -59.09 -18.90 56.57
C THR A 783 -58.75 -18.27 57.91
N VAL A 784 -58.22 -17.04 57.91
CA VAL A 784 -57.87 -16.29 59.12
C VAL A 784 -58.70 -15.01 59.22
N THR A 785 -59.23 -14.73 60.41
CA THR A 785 -59.93 -13.47 60.71
C THR A 785 -59.02 -12.54 61.51
N ALA A 786 -58.81 -11.31 61.05
CA ALA A 786 -57.96 -10.32 61.72
C ALA A 786 -58.79 -9.22 62.40
N ASN A 787 -58.33 -8.75 63.57
CA ASN A 787 -58.89 -7.60 64.28
C ASN A 787 -57.94 -6.40 64.15
N PHE A 788 -58.50 -5.20 63.91
CA PHE A 788 -57.72 -3.97 63.77
C PHE A 788 -57.40 -3.36 65.14
N ASN A 789 -56.11 -3.11 65.40
CA ASN A 789 -55.59 -2.63 66.69
C ASN A 789 -54.93 -1.24 66.53
N LYS A 790 -54.99 -0.37 67.55
CA LYS A 790 -54.36 0.98 67.51
C LYS A 790 -52.85 0.96 67.21
N SER A 791 -52.15 -0.13 67.50
CA SER A 791 -50.72 -0.31 67.20
C SER A 791 -50.41 -0.54 65.71
N GLN A 792 -51.41 -0.94 64.90
CA GLN A 792 -51.25 -1.19 63.46
C GLN A 792 -51.32 0.09 62.61
N LEU A 793 -51.72 1.23 63.20
CA LEU A 793 -51.80 2.54 62.52
C LEU A 793 -50.45 3.04 61.94
N LYS A 794 -49.32 2.49 62.38
CA LYS A 794 -47.97 2.85 61.91
C LYS A 794 -47.34 1.84 60.94
N LYS A 795 -48.04 0.77 60.58
CA LYS A 795 -47.55 -0.27 59.68
C LYS A 795 -48.16 -0.10 58.29
N SER A 796 -47.39 -0.39 57.25
CA SER A 796 -47.82 -0.32 55.84
C SER A 796 -48.86 -1.39 55.46
N MET A 797 -49.02 -2.43 56.29
CA MET A 797 -49.95 -3.53 56.06
C MET A 797 -50.82 -3.76 57.30
N TYR A 798 -52.13 -3.52 57.17
CA TYR A 798 -53.07 -3.60 58.29
C TYR A 798 -53.48 -5.04 58.65
N LEU A 799 -53.37 -5.96 57.69
CA LEU A 799 -53.73 -7.38 57.82
C LEU A 799 -52.49 -8.25 58.07
N GLN A 800 -51.68 -7.92 59.07
CA GLN A 800 -50.57 -8.78 59.47
C GLN A 800 -51.02 -9.73 60.58
N VAL A 801 -51.13 -11.02 60.25
CA VAL A 801 -51.37 -12.10 61.23
C VAL A 801 -50.08 -12.31 62.03
N SER A 802 -50.16 -12.35 63.36
CA SER A 802 -48.97 -12.66 64.17
C SER A 802 -48.51 -14.09 63.92
N LEU A 803 -47.20 -14.35 63.99
CA LEU A 803 -46.67 -15.71 63.88
C LEU A 803 -47.35 -16.67 64.88
N GLU A 804 -47.69 -16.16 66.06
CA GLU A 804 -48.47 -16.89 67.07
C GLU A 804 -49.84 -17.32 66.60
N HIS A 805 -50.58 -16.40 66.01
CA HIS A 805 -51.88 -16.72 65.48
C HIS A 805 -51.76 -17.69 64.31
N THR A 806 -50.78 -17.51 63.42
CA THR A 806 -50.51 -18.42 62.30
C THR A 806 -50.24 -19.85 62.75
N PHE A 807 -49.46 -20.07 63.83
CA PHE A 807 -49.21 -21.42 64.33
C PHE A 807 -50.40 -22.02 65.07
N SER A 808 -51.25 -21.20 65.71
CA SER A 808 -52.48 -21.70 66.33
C SER A 808 -53.50 -22.24 65.32
N LEU A 809 -53.41 -21.84 64.04
CA LEU A 809 -54.33 -22.27 62.99
C LEU A 809 -54.29 -23.78 62.71
N ILE A 810 -53.18 -24.44 63.03
CA ILE A 810 -53.04 -25.88 62.84
C ILE A 810 -53.52 -26.71 64.04
N GLU A 811 -53.70 -26.11 65.22
CA GLU A 811 -54.17 -26.82 66.44
C GLU A 811 -55.48 -27.61 66.18
N PRO A 812 -56.49 -27.06 65.48
CA PRO A 812 -57.70 -27.80 65.15
C PRO A 812 -57.49 -28.93 64.14
N PHE A 813 -56.32 -29.18 63.58
CA PHE A 813 -56.08 -30.30 62.66
C PHE A 813 -55.31 -31.45 63.34
N ILE A 814 -54.74 -31.19 64.51
CA ILE A 814 -53.87 -32.12 65.26
C ILE A 814 -54.30 -32.28 66.73
N ASP A 815 -55.50 -31.85 67.09
CA ASP A 815 -56.03 -31.89 68.47
C ASP A 815 -56.10 -33.30 69.07
N TYR A 816 -56.07 -34.35 68.24
CA TYR A 816 -55.96 -35.74 68.66
C TYR A 816 -54.63 -36.08 69.33
N ASP A 817 -53.54 -35.35 69.06
CA ASP A 817 -52.26 -35.45 69.77
C ASP A 817 -51.44 -34.15 69.65
N LEU A 818 -51.52 -33.30 70.67
CA LEU A 818 -50.79 -32.03 70.75
C LEU A 818 -49.39 -32.17 71.38
N SER A 819 -48.90 -33.38 71.67
CA SER A 819 -47.67 -33.58 72.45
C SER A 819 -46.44 -32.94 71.78
N TYR A 820 -46.26 -33.18 70.48
CA TYR A 820 -45.13 -32.64 69.72
C TYR A 820 -45.30 -31.13 69.44
N PHE A 821 -46.51 -30.69 69.12
CA PHE A 821 -46.81 -29.27 68.91
C PHE A 821 -46.57 -28.44 70.17
N ASN A 822 -47.04 -28.89 71.33
CA ASN A 822 -46.80 -28.24 72.62
C ASN A 822 -45.31 -28.26 73.01
N PHE A 823 -44.59 -29.33 72.67
CA PHE A 823 -43.14 -29.39 72.88
C PHE A 823 -42.42 -28.31 72.07
N ILE A 824 -42.72 -28.19 70.77
CA ILE A 824 -42.16 -27.14 69.89
C ILE A 824 -42.56 -25.74 70.41
N LYS A 825 -43.84 -25.57 70.78
CA LYS A 825 -44.40 -24.33 71.32
C LYS A 825 -43.68 -23.84 72.57
N ASN A 826 -43.23 -24.75 73.45
CA ASN A 826 -42.55 -24.37 74.68
C ASN A 826 -41.03 -24.18 74.51
N ASP A 827 -40.40 -24.98 73.65
CA ASP A 827 -38.93 -25.09 73.58
C ASP A 827 -38.27 -24.42 72.36
N LEU A 828 -39.00 -24.28 71.24
CA LEU A 828 -38.51 -23.60 70.02
C LEU A 828 -39.12 -22.19 69.87
N VAL A 829 -40.34 -21.97 70.34
CA VAL A 829 -41.14 -20.75 70.10
C VAL A 829 -41.45 -20.02 71.42
N ASN A 830 -40.53 -19.20 71.93
CA ASN A 830 -40.82 -18.39 73.13
C ASN A 830 -41.62 -17.12 72.75
N TRP A 831 -42.92 -17.12 73.04
CA TRP A 831 -43.88 -16.05 72.71
C TRP A 831 -43.50 -14.66 73.23
N GLY A 832 -42.83 -14.57 74.38
CA GLY A 832 -42.43 -13.28 74.96
C GLY A 832 -41.28 -12.57 74.22
N GLY A 833 -40.46 -13.31 73.47
CA GLY A 833 -39.29 -12.78 72.76
C GLY A 833 -39.54 -12.38 71.31
N GLN A 834 -40.69 -12.76 70.73
CA GLN A 834 -40.98 -12.57 69.31
C GLN A 834 -41.46 -11.16 68.95
N ASN A 835 -41.92 -10.33 69.90
CA ASN A 835 -42.46 -9.00 69.62
C ASN A 835 -41.40 -7.92 69.27
N GLN A 836 -40.17 -8.30 68.91
CA GLN A 836 -39.09 -7.40 68.48
C GLN A 836 -38.78 -7.51 66.97
N GLU A 837 -39.76 -7.82 66.13
CA GLU A 837 -39.63 -8.06 64.67
C GLU A 837 -39.09 -6.88 63.82
N HIS A 838 -38.68 -5.75 64.41
CA HIS A 838 -38.14 -4.61 63.67
C HIS A 838 -36.63 -4.36 63.83
N HIS A 839 -35.88 -5.28 64.45
CA HIS A 839 -34.41 -5.18 64.52
C HIS A 839 -33.73 -6.41 63.91
N ALA A 840 -33.87 -6.58 62.58
CA ALA A 840 -33.13 -7.61 61.83
C ALA A 840 -31.74 -7.14 61.34
N PHE A 841 -31.27 -5.95 61.73
CA PHE A 841 -29.99 -5.39 61.29
C PHE A 841 -29.18 -4.71 62.41
N ASP A 842 -29.02 -5.40 63.53
CA ASP A 842 -27.93 -5.08 64.47
C ASP A 842 -27.19 -6.38 64.83
N GLU A 843 -25.92 -6.50 64.42
CA GLU A 843 -25.03 -7.63 64.73
C GLU A 843 -24.84 -7.83 66.25
N GLY A 844 -25.27 -6.87 67.08
CA GLY A 844 -25.30 -6.94 68.54
C GLY A 844 -26.49 -7.67 69.17
N SER A 845 -27.51 -8.09 68.41
CA SER A 845 -28.73 -8.73 68.95
C SER A 845 -28.61 -10.27 69.10
N LEU A 846 -27.42 -10.75 69.49
CA LEU A 846 -27.04 -12.17 69.57
C LEU A 846 -27.47 -12.90 70.85
N ASN A 847 -28.53 -12.48 71.54
CA ASN A 847 -28.95 -13.09 72.80
C ASN A 847 -30.40 -13.59 72.75
N PHE A 848 -30.65 -14.70 72.07
CA PHE A 848 -31.81 -15.55 72.39
C PHE A 848 -31.41 -17.04 72.30
N VAL A 849 -31.52 -17.72 73.46
CA VAL A 849 -31.34 -19.16 73.70
C VAL A 849 -29.88 -19.68 73.69
N HIS A 850 -29.10 -19.28 74.69
CA HIS A 850 -27.76 -19.84 74.99
C HIS A 850 -27.77 -21.11 75.88
N ALA A 851 -28.93 -21.69 76.19
CA ALA A 851 -29.05 -22.74 77.20
C ALA A 851 -29.60 -24.08 76.66
N LYS A 852 -29.45 -24.37 75.36
CA LYS A 852 -29.84 -25.68 74.79
C LYS A 852 -28.61 -26.46 74.36
N THR A 853 -28.58 -27.74 74.67
CA THR A 853 -27.56 -28.71 74.26
C THR A 853 -27.88 -29.31 72.90
N SER A 854 -26.89 -29.89 72.21
CA SER A 854 -27.13 -30.61 70.94
C SER A 854 -28.21 -31.70 71.07
N GLY A 855 -28.29 -32.37 72.23
CA GLY A 855 -29.32 -33.36 72.52
C GLY A 855 -30.72 -32.76 72.69
N GLU A 856 -30.84 -31.55 73.24
CA GLU A 856 -32.11 -30.82 73.30
C GLU A 856 -32.57 -30.35 71.93
N VAL A 857 -31.66 -29.87 71.09
CA VAL A 857 -32.01 -29.49 69.71
C VAL A 857 -32.42 -30.71 68.88
N LEU A 858 -31.82 -31.88 69.09
CA LEU A 858 -32.27 -33.12 68.46
C LEU A 858 -33.69 -33.51 68.88
N ARG A 859 -34.08 -33.31 70.14
CA ARG A 859 -35.47 -33.53 70.58
C ARG A 859 -36.45 -32.57 69.90
N ILE A 860 -36.05 -31.31 69.72
CA ILE A 860 -36.85 -30.33 68.97
C ILE A 860 -36.97 -30.75 67.50
N TYR A 861 -35.86 -31.17 66.90
CA TYR A 861 -35.84 -31.71 65.53
C TYR A 861 -36.79 -32.90 65.36
N ASP A 862 -36.74 -33.88 66.27
CA ASP A 862 -37.62 -35.04 66.23
C ASP A 862 -39.09 -34.63 66.42
N ALA A 863 -39.38 -33.68 67.31
CA ALA A 863 -40.74 -33.17 67.47
C ALA A 863 -41.28 -32.51 66.18
N ILE A 864 -40.46 -31.71 65.48
CA ILE A 864 -40.86 -31.13 64.18
C ILE A 864 -41.06 -32.22 63.14
N ARG A 865 -40.19 -33.24 63.12
CA ARG A 865 -40.29 -34.39 62.21
C ARG A 865 -41.60 -35.16 62.39
N PHE A 866 -41.98 -35.42 63.64
CA PHE A 866 -43.25 -36.10 63.95
C PHE A 866 -44.46 -35.19 63.69
N LEU A 867 -44.37 -33.90 63.99
CA LEU A 867 -45.43 -32.94 63.65
C LEU A 867 -45.66 -32.85 62.13
N GLU A 868 -44.59 -32.91 61.32
CA GLU A 868 -44.70 -32.98 59.86
C GLU A 868 -45.48 -34.23 59.41
N CYS A 869 -45.28 -35.36 60.08
CA CYS A 869 -46.05 -36.58 59.84
C CYS A 869 -47.52 -36.43 60.22
N GLN A 870 -47.84 -35.66 61.28
CA GLN A 870 -49.22 -35.37 61.71
C GLN A 870 -49.96 -34.45 60.74
N LEU A 871 -49.27 -33.45 60.17
CA LEU A 871 -49.85 -32.49 59.23
C LEU A 871 -49.99 -33.08 57.82
N PHE A 872 -49.00 -33.83 57.33
CA PHE A 872 -48.97 -34.34 55.96
C PHE A 872 -49.07 -35.87 55.90
N THR A 873 -49.99 -36.46 56.65
CA THR A 873 -50.12 -37.92 56.87
C THR A 873 -50.12 -38.74 55.56
N ALA A 874 -51.00 -38.41 54.60
CA ALA A 874 -51.13 -39.17 53.35
C ALA A 874 -49.87 -39.07 52.47
N ARG A 875 -49.34 -37.86 52.28
CA ARG A 875 -48.12 -37.59 51.48
C ARG A 875 -46.89 -38.27 52.08
N LYS A 876 -46.76 -38.25 53.41
CA LYS A 876 -45.64 -38.87 54.13
C LYS A 876 -45.74 -40.40 54.15
N LYS A 877 -46.95 -40.97 54.17
CA LYS A 877 -47.13 -42.42 54.03
C LYS A 877 -46.62 -42.92 52.68
N GLU A 878 -47.09 -42.33 51.58
CA GLU A 878 -46.69 -42.76 50.23
C GLU A 878 -45.18 -42.58 50.00
N SER A 879 -44.63 -41.43 50.41
CA SER A 879 -43.20 -41.14 50.29
C SER A 879 -42.36 -42.06 51.18
N GLY A 880 -42.79 -42.30 52.42
CA GLY A 880 -42.10 -43.16 53.38
C GLY A 880 -42.06 -44.62 52.94
N GLU A 881 -43.15 -45.17 52.39
CA GLU A 881 -43.21 -46.54 51.86
C GLU A 881 -42.26 -46.73 50.66
N LYS A 882 -42.24 -45.77 49.72
CA LYS A 882 -41.30 -45.79 48.59
C LYS A 882 -39.85 -45.71 49.09
N PHE A 883 -39.56 -44.80 50.01
CA PHE A 883 -38.21 -44.61 50.52
C PHE A 883 -37.72 -45.81 51.34
N LEU A 884 -38.58 -46.42 52.16
CA LEU A 884 -38.26 -47.65 52.88
C LEU A 884 -37.90 -48.78 51.91
N THR A 885 -38.65 -48.90 50.79
CA THR A 885 -38.36 -49.87 49.74
C THR A 885 -36.96 -49.64 49.13
N GLU A 886 -36.62 -48.39 48.79
CA GLU A 886 -35.29 -48.06 48.26
C GLU A 886 -34.15 -48.29 49.24
N VAL A 887 -34.35 -47.99 50.53
CA VAL A 887 -33.34 -48.20 51.57
C VAL A 887 -33.12 -49.69 51.77
N ASN A 888 -34.18 -50.50 51.79
CA ASN A 888 -34.07 -51.97 51.88
C ASN A 888 -33.33 -52.56 50.67
N ASP A 889 -33.59 -52.08 49.45
CA ASP A 889 -32.84 -52.45 48.25
C ASP A 889 -31.34 -52.12 48.37
N LYS A 890 -31.00 -50.98 48.97
CA LYS A 890 -29.61 -50.57 49.22
C LYS A 890 -28.96 -51.45 50.30
N ILE A 891 -29.67 -51.79 51.37
CA ILE A 891 -29.21 -52.71 52.42
C ILE A 891 -28.93 -54.08 51.80
N GLU A 892 -29.83 -54.61 50.97
CA GLU A 892 -29.62 -55.89 50.28
C GLU A 892 -28.39 -55.86 49.38
N LYS A 893 -28.23 -54.81 48.55
CA LYS A 893 -27.05 -54.64 47.70
C LYS A 893 -25.76 -54.52 48.52
N GLY A 894 -25.82 -53.84 49.66
CA GLY A 894 -24.71 -53.72 50.62
C GLY A 894 -24.34 -55.07 51.23
N ARG A 895 -25.33 -55.84 51.70
CA ARG A 895 -25.15 -57.20 52.24
C ARG A 895 -24.58 -58.17 51.20
N ARG A 896 -24.98 -58.06 49.94
CA ARG A 896 -24.41 -58.88 48.84
C ARG A 896 -22.94 -58.55 48.54
N LYS A 897 -22.46 -57.35 48.88
CA LYS A 897 -21.06 -56.91 48.65
C LYS A 897 -20.11 -57.29 49.79
N LEU A 898 -20.61 -57.53 51.00
CA LEU A 898 -19.83 -57.92 52.18
C LEU A 898 -18.89 -59.13 51.95
N PRO A 899 -19.32 -60.22 51.30
CA PRO A 899 -18.45 -61.38 51.04
C PRO A 899 -17.26 -61.05 50.11
N GLY A 900 -17.43 -60.09 49.19
CA GLY A 900 -16.36 -59.66 48.26
C GLY A 900 -15.34 -58.71 48.89
N LEU A 901 -15.67 -58.11 50.03
CA LEU A 901 -14.83 -57.13 50.74
C LEU A 901 -13.86 -57.76 51.74
N VAL A 902 -13.90 -59.08 51.94
CA VAL A 902 -13.00 -59.81 52.85
C VAL A 902 -11.51 -59.61 52.51
N LYS A 903 -11.20 -59.31 51.23
CA LYS A 903 -9.83 -59.02 50.75
C LYS A 903 -9.47 -57.53 50.74
N ALA A 904 -10.40 -56.63 51.09
CA ALA A 904 -10.15 -55.18 51.10
C ALA A 904 -9.41 -54.75 52.37
N PRO A 905 -8.68 -53.61 52.38
CA PRO A 905 -8.06 -53.07 53.58
C PRO A 905 -9.05 -52.86 54.73
N GLU A 906 -8.58 -53.01 55.97
CA GLU A 906 -9.43 -53.01 57.18
C GLU A 906 -10.25 -51.72 57.36
N HIS A 907 -9.71 -50.56 56.94
CA HIS A 907 -10.42 -49.28 56.98
C HIS A 907 -11.63 -49.26 56.01
N VAL A 908 -11.50 -49.86 54.82
CA VAL A 908 -12.57 -49.96 53.82
C VAL A 908 -13.67 -50.91 54.29
N GLN A 909 -13.30 -51.99 54.98
CA GLN A 909 -14.27 -52.91 55.59
C GLN A 909 -15.06 -52.22 56.70
N LYS A 910 -14.39 -51.48 57.59
CA LYS A 910 -15.02 -50.71 58.67
C LYS A 910 -15.94 -49.60 58.13
N GLU A 911 -15.52 -48.89 57.09
CA GLU A 911 -16.34 -47.85 56.45
C GLU A 911 -17.61 -48.44 55.80
N HIS A 912 -17.49 -49.56 55.08
CA HIS A 912 -18.64 -50.25 54.50
C HIS A 912 -19.59 -50.83 55.55
N GLN A 913 -19.07 -51.38 56.66
CA GLN A 913 -19.88 -51.84 57.77
C GLN A 913 -20.59 -50.68 58.48
N ALA A 914 -19.89 -49.56 58.71
CA ALA A 914 -20.50 -48.36 59.28
C ALA A 914 -21.61 -47.82 58.38
N ALA A 915 -21.38 -47.73 57.06
CA ALA A 915 -22.40 -47.31 56.10
C ALA A 915 -23.61 -48.25 56.06
N LEU A 916 -23.40 -49.57 56.14
CA LEU A 916 -24.50 -50.54 56.22
C LEU A 916 -25.31 -50.39 57.51
N SER A 917 -24.63 -50.25 58.66
CA SER A 917 -25.29 -50.04 59.96
C SER A 917 -26.10 -48.76 60.00
N ALA A 918 -25.63 -47.69 59.34
CA ALA A 918 -26.36 -46.43 59.23
C ALA A 918 -27.63 -46.57 58.35
N LEU A 919 -27.57 -47.36 57.27
CA LEU A 919 -28.73 -47.67 56.44
C LEU A 919 -29.76 -48.52 57.20
N GLU A 920 -29.29 -49.52 57.94
CA GLU A 920 -30.16 -50.38 58.78
C GLU A 920 -30.86 -49.57 59.87
N LYS A 921 -30.13 -48.70 60.57
CA LYS A 921 -30.72 -47.77 61.54
C LYS A 921 -31.74 -46.83 60.89
N ARG A 922 -31.46 -46.33 59.68
CA ARG A 922 -32.38 -45.45 58.97
C ARG A 922 -33.67 -46.17 58.54
N ALA A 923 -33.57 -47.44 58.13
CA ALA A 923 -34.75 -48.26 57.82
C ALA A 923 -35.62 -48.48 59.07
N GLU A 924 -35.02 -48.66 60.23
CA GLU A 924 -35.74 -48.78 61.51
C GLU A 924 -36.46 -47.47 61.88
N GLU A 925 -35.78 -46.33 61.77
CA GLU A 925 -36.39 -44.99 62.00
C GLU A 925 -37.58 -44.74 61.07
N LEU A 926 -37.46 -45.08 59.78
CA LEU A 926 -38.55 -44.97 58.81
C LEU A 926 -39.72 -45.92 59.12
N GLY A 927 -39.43 -47.12 59.61
CA GLY A 927 -40.46 -48.04 60.08
C GLY A 927 -41.24 -47.48 61.26
N GLN A 928 -40.56 -46.84 62.22
CA GLN A 928 -41.18 -46.16 63.35
C GLN A 928 -42.03 -44.95 62.89
N GLU A 929 -41.54 -44.18 61.92
CA GLU A 929 -42.29 -43.08 61.29
C GLU A 929 -43.58 -43.56 60.63
N LEU A 930 -43.53 -44.62 59.82
CA LEU A 930 -44.70 -45.18 59.16
C LEU A 930 -45.74 -45.72 60.16
N GLN A 931 -45.29 -46.41 61.21
CA GLN A 931 -46.17 -46.85 62.30
C GLN A 931 -46.83 -45.68 63.02
N PHE A 932 -46.10 -44.58 63.22
CA PHE A 932 -46.66 -43.37 63.80
C PHE A 932 -47.70 -42.72 62.87
N ILE A 933 -47.42 -42.62 61.57
CA ILE A 933 -48.36 -42.11 60.56
C ILE A 933 -49.65 -42.94 60.53
N GLU A 934 -49.55 -44.27 60.63
CA GLU A 934 -50.73 -45.15 60.72
C GLU A 934 -51.58 -44.86 61.95
N ARG A 935 -50.95 -44.61 63.11
CA ARG A 935 -51.67 -44.19 64.33
C ARG A 935 -52.34 -42.83 64.13
N CYS A 936 -51.67 -41.87 63.51
CA CYS A 936 -52.25 -40.56 63.21
C CYS A 936 -53.49 -40.68 62.30
N LEU A 937 -53.43 -41.53 61.26
CA LEU A 937 -54.56 -41.79 60.37
C LEU A 937 -55.76 -42.40 61.10
N LEU A 938 -55.50 -43.35 62.02
CA LEU A 938 -56.55 -43.96 62.85
C LEU A 938 -57.18 -42.94 63.81
N SER A 939 -56.37 -42.11 64.48
CA SER A 939 -56.85 -41.08 65.41
C SER A 939 -57.62 -39.96 64.69
N ALA A 940 -57.17 -39.54 63.50
CA ALA A 940 -57.89 -38.57 62.68
C ALA A 940 -59.23 -39.12 62.19
N ALA A 941 -59.29 -40.38 61.75
CA ALA A 941 -60.54 -41.03 61.34
C ALA A 941 -61.54 -41.18 62.49
N GLN A 942 -61.06 -41.49 63.71
CA GLN A 942 -61.91 -41.55 64.92
C GLN A 942 -62.46 -40.17 65.29
N ARG A 943 -61.66 -39.12 65.12
CA ARG A 943 -62.09 -37.74 65.34
C ARG A 943 -63.17 -37.31 64.34
N ASP A 944 -62.99 -37.58 63.06
CA ASP A 944 -63.97 -37.26 62.02
C ASP A 944 -65.30 -38.01 62.22
N GLN A 945 -65.24 -39.22 62.79
CA GLN A 945 -66.44 -39.96 63.20
C GLN A 945 -67.11 -39.36 64.45
N ALA A 946 -66.34 -38.86 65.41
CA ALA A 946 -66.86 -38.23 66.63
C ALA A 946 -67.45 -36.82 66.37
N SER A 947 -66.86 -36.03 65.47
CA SER A 947 -67.39 -34.74 65.04
C SER A 947 -68.64 -34.89 64.16
N GLY A 948 -68.70 -35.94 63.34
CA GLY A 948 -69.89 -36.29 62.55
C GLY A 948 -71.07 -36.84 63.37
N ALA A 949 -70.84 -37.36 64.58
CA ALA A 949 -71.89 -37.83 65.49
C ALA A 949 -72.43 -36.74 66.44
N ALA A 950 -71.77 -35.58 66.51
CA ALA A 950 -72.15 -34.43 67.34
C ALA A 950 -72.71 -33.25 66.54
N GLY A 951 -72.91 -33.42 65.22
CA GLY A 951 -73.48 -32.45 64.29
C GLY A 951 -74.98 -32.62 64.04
#